data_AF-A0A0Q4BGZ4-F1
#
_entry.id   AF-A0A0Q4BGZ4-F1
#
_cell.length_a   1.000
_cell.length_b   1.000
_cell.length_c   1.000
_cell.angle_alpha   90.00
_cell.angle_beta   90.00
_cell.angle_gamma   90.00
#
_symmetry.space_group_name_H-M   'P 1'
#
loop_
_entity.id
_entity.type
_entity.pdbx_description
1 polymer ?
#
loop_
_entity_poly.entity_id
_entity_poly.type
_entity_poly.pdbx_seq_one_letter_code
_entity_poly.pdbx_strand_id
1 'polypeptide(L)'
;MARLRTAALVAAYVIALVAALATLPTMLALTAALLLTILLVLADALGNRILFKMAVRNVVRRPGTTALVLAGLMVGTAIISATLVVGDTFDSMIVGEVTDAYGEADLFIGGPGSGDGMYNLSDVASMTEQLRGIDHVGSAEWFLRASAGIRNQQSQLSLPTASVYGLTDGAVTGLGGFLSANGSTIDAVPTAGRIYVNEDLASLLDISVGDVISLSAVSGSENIVMDLTVEAVVTDHALGGLLGGRNVYMDLASAQQLIGREDGVNALAVAFDGSARASPNATRNAVMNVLEAPENVPLELEITGDRALDIEEGRESVSMFISLFFVFGAFSIIAGIVLIVNIFTMLGEERKSEMGMARAVGMQRGHLRKLFVYEGFVYALATSAIGSAVGLVLAYGLITAVGMVLDMGGLNIAEYFTFTPESLLIAYLAGFLLTMVSIYGVTRRISNMNIVRAIRNIPEPLRSRGDKQVFRYGALILAGGAALMLAGMSAESLGPSLGGLSTMTMSLGLVLRRFAGDRIAWTIAGLATLLPWMPGVEIFPYEGNIEMFVLAGVFMVTALLTVVMFNSDPLVSAITRLLRVKGGYKAVLKTASTYPLRSKGRTAMSMFIFGLVIFTITTLSMMSGMLGAGIPKMIEETSGGFDIIAFSWAPVDMWNEINASAGFVDPADIEDIVQLTMGGPTFTVLPSMAPGMEEPRQFGYNAIGVTPQLYERGHYPLSEWDRTLYPTEEDVWLAIQNDPSLVVLDGSARPADMSGAGISINVGPFSGIAWETR
;
A
#
# COMPACT_ATOMS: atom_id res chain seq x y z
N MET A 1 27.96 22.32 41.70
CA MET A 1 26.93 23.02 40.91
C MET A 1 26.85 22.60 39.44
N ALA A 2 27.94 22.52 38.67
CA ALA A 2 27.88 22.19 37.23
C ALA A 2 27.22 20.84 36.89
N ARG A 3 27.49 19.76 37.65
CA ARG A 3 26.88 18.43 37.45
C ARG A 3 25.37 18.40 37.70
N LEU A 4 24.89 19.20 38.67
CA LEU A 4 23.47 19.34 38.99
C LEU A 4 22.72 20.10 37.89
N ARG A 5 23.32 21.17 37.34
CA ARG A 5 22.75 21.90 36.20
C ARG A 5 22.65 21.03 34.93
N THR A 6 23.67 20.23 34.62
CA THR A 6 23.60 19.30 33.47
C THR A 6 22.61 18.18 33.68
N ALA A 7 22.46 17.66 34.91
CA ALA A 7 21.48 16.61 35.20
C ALA A 7 20.04 17.15 35.12
N ALA A 8 19.80 18.37 35.62
CA ALA A 8 18.52 19.05 35.53
C ALA A 8 18.16 19.38 34.07
N LEU A 9 19.11 19.86 33.26
CA LEU A 9 18.91 20.13 31.83
C LEU A 9 18.59 18.85 31.04
N VAL A 10 19.28 17.75 31.32
CA VAL A 10 19.00 16.46 30.66
C VAL A 10 17.65 15.89 31.11
N ALA A 11 17.31 16.00 32.39
CA ALA A 11 16.00 15.57 32.89
C ALA A 11 14.86 16.41 32.28
N ALA A 12 15.02 17.74 32.23
CA ALA A 12 14.07 18.64 31.59
C ALA A 12 13.92 18.34 30.08
N TYR A 13 15.03 18.06 29.39
CA TYR A 13 15.01 17.63 27.99
C TYR A 13 14.27 16.31 27.80
N VAL A 14 14.53 15.29 28.62
CA VAL A 14 13.84 13.99 28.50
C VAL A 14 12.35 14.14 28.79
N ILE A 15 11.98 14.91 29.81
CA ILE A 15 10.58 15.18 30.14
C ILE A 15 9.89 15.93 28.98
N ALA A 16 10.53 16.97 28.44
CA ALA A 16 10.00 17.73 27.31
C ALA A 16 9.90 16.89 26.03
N LEU A 17 10.88 16.03 25.76
CA LEU A 17 10.87 15.11 24.62
C LEU A 17 9.73 14.08 24.72
N VAL A 18 9.57 13.45 25.90
CA VAL A 18 8.50 12.47 26.13
C VAL A 18 7.13 13.13 26.10
N ALA A 19 6.99 14.31 26.70
CA ALA A 19 5.76 15.09 26.61
C ALA A 19 5.42 15.44 25.16
N ALA A 20 6.38 15.96 24.38
CA ALA A 20 6.19 16.29 22.97
C ALA A 20 5.76 15.07 22.14
N LEU A 21 6.41 13.92 22.33
CA LEU A 21 6.05 12.66 21.65
C LEU A 21 4.68 12.10 22.05
N ALA A 22 4.20 12.41 23.26
CA ALA A 22 2.93 11.89 23.76
C ALA A 22 1.73 12.81 23.48
N THR A 23 1.94 14.13 23.36
CA THR A 23 0.84 15.10 23.29
C THR A 23 0.72 15.82 21.96
N LEU A 24 1.77 15.85 21.14
CA LEU A 24 1.76 16.57 19.86
C LEU A 24 1.47 15.60 18.69
N PRO A 25 0.84 16.10 17.62
CA PRO A 25 0.86 15.42 16.32
C PRO A 25 2.28 15.03 15.93
N THR A 26 2.43 13.92 15.22
CA THR A 26 3.73 13.30 14.87
C THR A 26 4.72 14.31 14.28
N MET A 27 4.27 15.18 13.38
CA MET A 27 5.12 16.21 12.75
C MET A 27 5.61 17.26 13.76
N LEU A 28 4.73 17.76 14.63
CA LEU A 28 5.08 18.70 15.70
C LEU A 28 5.97 18.03 16.76
N ALA A 29 5.77 16.75 17.03
CA ALA A 29 6.61 15.98 17.95
C ALA A 29 8.04 15.81 17.42
N LEU A 30 8.19 15.45 16.14
CA LEU A 30 9.48 15.27 15.48
C LEU A 30 10.24 16.60 15.33
N THR A 31 9.54 17.67 14.95
CA THR A 31 10.15 19.01 14.85
C THR A 31 10.59 19.52 16.22
N ALA A 32 9.76 19.35 17.26
CA ALA A 32 10.13 19.69 18.63
C ALA A 32 11.33 18.86 19.11
N ALA A 33 11.35 17.55 18.85
CA ALA A 33 12.47 16.69 19.21
C ALA A 33 13.78 17.11 18.52
N LEU A 34 13.74 17.49 17.24
CA LEU A 34 14.89 18.02 16.53
C LEU A 34 15.35 19.37 17.11
N LEU A 35 14.45 20.33 17.28
CA LEU A 35 14.82 21.63 17.82
C LEU A 35 15.41 21.50 19.21
N LEU A 36 14.81 20.69 20.08
CA LEU A 36 15.34 20.42 21.42
C LEU A 36 16.72 19.74 21.38
N THR A 37 16.93 18.76 20.49
CA THR A 37 18.25 18.12 20.34
C THR A 37 19.31 19.07 19.81
N ILE A 38 19.01 19.83 18.75
CA ILE A 38 19.92 20.84 18.18
C ILE A 38 20.26 21.91 19.22
N LEU A 39 19.25 22.49 19.89
CA LEU A 39 19.45 23.51 20.91
C LEU A 39 20.28 22.98 22.08
N LEU A 40 20.05 21.75 22.54
CA LEU A 40 20.82 21.14 23.61
C LEU A 40 22.28 20.92 23.20
N VAL A 41 22.51 20.40 21.99
CA VAL A 41 23.86 20.15 21.48
C VAL A 41 24.60 21.48 21.27
N LEU A 42 23.95 22.50 20.69
CA LEU A 42 24.53 23.82 20.48
C LEU A 42 24.78 24.56 21.79
N ALA A 43 23.87 24.52 22.75
CA ALA A 43 24.06 25.11 24.08
C ALA A 43 25.25 24.47 24.80
N ASP A 44 25.39 23.14 24.73
CA ASP A 44 26.54 22.43 25.30
C ASP A 44 27.84 22.72 24.54
N ALA A 45 27.77 22.88 23.20
CA ALA A 45 28.90 23.24 22.35
C ALA A 45 29.39 24.68 22.59
N LEU A 46 28.48 25.63 22.82
CA LEU A 46 28.81 27.01 23.19
C LEU A 46 29.60 27.09 24.50
N GLY A 47 29.28 26.22 25.46
CA GLY A 47 30.05 26.06 26.70
C GLY A 47 31.39 25.33 26.52
N ASN A 48 31.56 24.56 25.44
CA ASN A 48 32.73 23.70 25.19
C ASN A 48 33.32 23.92 23.78
N ARG A 49 33.52 25.18 23.38
CA ARG A 49 33.92 25.57 22.00
C ARG A 49 35.15 24.83 21.46
N ILE A 50 36.13 24.52 22.32
CA ILE A 50 37.34 23.81 21.92
C ILE A 50 37.02 22.39 21.46
N LEU A 51 36.15 21.67 22.19
CA LEU A 51 35.75 20.31 21.84
C LEU A 51 34.93 20.30 20.54
N PHE A 52 34.05 21.27 20.36
CA PHE A 52 33.29 21.42 19.12
C PHE A 52 34.21 21.70 17.91
N LYS A 53 35.16 22.64 18.05
CA LYS A 53 36.14 22.93 17.00
C LYS A 53 37.03 21.72 16.69
N MET A 54 37.39 20.92 17.70
CA MET A 54 38.10 19.66 17.48
C MET A 54 37.26 18.64 16.73
N ALA A 55 35.97 18.49 17.07
CA ALA A 55 35.06 17.57 16.38
C ALA A 55 34.91 17.93 14.90
N VAL A 56 34.59 19.19 14.58
CA VAL A 56 34.46 19.66 13.18
C VAL A 56 35.77 19.46 12.41
N ARG A 57 36.92 19.75 13.02
CA ARG A 57 38.22 19.54 12.38
C ARG A 57 38.54 18.07 12.13
N ASN A 58 38.03 17.14 12.95
CA ASN A 58 38.23 15.71 12.73
C ASN A 58 37.46 15.21 11.52
N VAL A 59 36.21 15.68 11.35
CA VAL A 59 35.38 15.36 10.17
C VAL A 59 36.09 15.80 8.90
N VAL A 60 36.54 17.06 8.83
CA VAL A 60 37.16 17.61 7.61
C VAL A 60 38.53 16.98 7.29
N ARG A 61 39.26 16.48 8.30
CA ARG A 61 40.62 15.96 8.10
C ARG A 61 40.70 14.56 7.50
N ARG A 62 39.62 13.77 7.52
CA ARG A 62 39.60 12.37 7.06
C ARG A 62 38.49 12.14 6.03
N PRO A 63 38.61 12.71 4.81
CA PRO A 63 37.52 12.71 3.84
C PRO A 63 37.06 11.30 3.43
N GLY A 64 37.96 10.32 3.33
CA GLY A 64 37.58 8.94 2.98
C GLY A 64 36.71 8.26 4.05
N THR A 65 37.08 8.39 5.32
CA THR A 65 36.27 7.85 6.43
C THR A 65 34.95 8.58 6.56
N THR A 66 34.97 9.91 6.41
CA THR A 66 33.76 10.74 6.41
C THR A 66 32.82 10.37 5.28
N ALA A 67 33.32 10.18 4.06
CA ALA A 67 32.50 9.76 2.92
C ALA A 67 31.86 8.39 3.16
N LEU A 68 32.61 7.42 3.70
CA LEU A 68 32.07 6.10 4.03
C LEU A 68 30.99 6.16 5.12
N VAL A 69 31.19 7.00 6.14
CA VAL A 69 30.19 7.26 7.18
C VAL A 69 28.95 7.87 6.55
N LEU A 70 29.09 8.97 5.81
CA LEU A 70 27.96 9.65 5.17
C LEU A 70 27.19 8.70 4.24
N ALA A 71 27.87 7.95 3.36
CA ALA A 71 27.22 6.99 2.47
C ALA A 71 26.43 5.92 3.23
N GLY A 72 27.02 5.34 4.29
CA GLY A 72 26.34 4.32 5.08
C GLY A 72 25.16 4.86 5.89
N LEU A 73 25.27 6.08 6.43
CA LEU A 73 24.19 6.73 7.16
C LEU A 73 23.06 7.18 6.21
N MET A 74 23.41 7.57 4.98
CA MET A 74 22.50 8.18 4.00
C MET A 74 21.47 7.19 3.49
N VAL A 75 21.83 5.91 3.34
CA VAL A 75 20.92 4.86 2.85
C VAL A 75 19.64 4.80 3.67
N GLY A 76 19.73 4.86 5.00
CA GLY A 76 18.55 4.83 5.86
C GLY A 76 17.63 6.03 5.64
N THR A 77 18.18 7.24 5.59
CA THR A 77 17.39 8.47 5.38
C THR A 77 16.85 8.57 3.95
N ALA A 78 17.62 8.16 2.95
CA ALA A 78 17.19 8.14 1.56
C ALA A 78 16.01 7.20 1.36
N ILE A 79 16.00 6.06 2.04
CA ILE A 79 14.90 5.11 1.96
C ILE A 79 13.64 5.65 2.66
N ILE A 80 13.76 6.23 3.85
CA ILE A 80 12.62 6.90 4.52
C ILE A 80 12.04 7.98 3.60
N SER A 81 12.90 8.82 3.02
CA SER A 81 12.48 9.88 2.12
C SER A 81 11.85 9.34 0.84
N ALA A 82 12.39 8.27 0.25
CA ALA A 82 11.82 7.67 -0.95
C ALA A 82 10.44 7.08 -0.66
N THR A 83 10.26 6.37 0.46
CA THR A 83 8.96 5.81 0.86
C THR A 83 7.91 6.89 1.07
N LEU A 84 8.25 8.01 1.72
CA LEU A 84 7.29 9.09 1.92
C LEU A 84 6.91 9.79 0.62
N VAL A 85 7.88 10.07 -0.28
CA VAL A 85 7.59 10.67 -1.59
C VAL A 85 6.74 9.74 -2.46
N VAL A 86 7.00 8.43 -2.42
CA VAL A 86 6.15 7.44 -3.10
C VAL A 86 4.74 7.46 -2.53
N GLY A 87 4.59 7.57 -1.20
CA GLY A 87 3.29 7.74 -0.56
C GLY A 87 2.56 9.01 -1.02
N ASP A 88 3.26 10.15 -1.08
CA ASP A 88 2.70 11.42 -1.57
C ASP A 88 2.23 11.31 -3.04
N THR A 89 3.01 10.62 -3.88
CA THR A 89 2.64 10.41 -5.30
C THR A 89 1.41 9.52 -5.42
N PHE A 90 1.33 8.43 -4.64
CA PHE A 90 0.13 7.58 -4.64
C PHE A 90 -1.11 8.32 -4.13
N ASP A 91 -0.98 9.13 -3.08
CA ASP A 91 -2.08 9.96 -2.57
C ASP A 91 -2.55 10.95 -3.65
N SER A 92 -1.61 11.61 -4.33
CA SER A 92 -1.93 12.53 -5.43
C SER A 92 -2.54 11.83 -6.64
N MET A 93 -2.15 10.59 -6.91
CA MET A 93 -2.75 9.78 -7.97
C MET A 93 -4.20 9.45 -7.64
N ILE A 94 -4.48 8.97 -6.43
CA ILE A 94 -5.86 8.65 -6.01
C ILE A 94 -6.73 9.90 -5.97
N VAL A 95 -6.24 10.97 -5.36
CA VAL A 95 -6.98 12.24 -5.30
C VAL A 95 -7.17 12.80 -6.70
N GLY A 96 -6.16 12.71 -7.58
CA GLY A 96 -6.23 13.14 -8.97
C GLY A 96 -7.29 12.37 -9.75
N GLU A 97 -7.16 11.04 -9.81
CA GLU A 97 -8.06 10.15 -10.53
C GLU A 97 -9.53 10.31 -10.10
N VAL A 98 -9.79 10.32 -8.79
CA VAL A 98 -11.14 10.51 -8.28
C VAL A 98 -11.63 11.93 -8.55
N THR A 99 -10.76 12.93 -8.50
CA THR A 99 -11.13 14.32 -8.85
C THR A 99 -11.46 14.46 -10.33
N ASP A 100 -10.70 13.83 -11.21
CA ASP A 100 -10.92 13.85 -12.66
C ASP A 100 -12.21 13.11 -13.01
N ALA A 101 -12.47 11.97 -12.36
CA ALA A 101 -13.71 11.21 -12.51
C ALA A 101 -14.96 11.97 -12.00
N TYR A 102 -14.86 12.72 -10.92
CA TYR A 102 -16.01 13.44 -10.34
C TYR A 102 -16.17 14.86 -10.88
N GLY A 103 -15.10 15.47 -11.42
CA GLY A 103 -15.07 16.88 -11.77
C GLY A 103 -15.39 17.77 -10.56
N GLU A 104 -16.36 18.67 -10.74
CA GLU A 104 -16.89 19.51 -9.64
C GLU A 104 -18.00 18.84 -8.82
N ALA A 105 -18.48 17.65 -9.23
CA ALA A 105 -19.43 16.89 -8.42
C ALA A 105 -18.74 16.33 -7.18
N ASP A 106 -19.49 16.17 -6.10
CA ASP A 106 -19.04 15.53 -4.86
C ASP A 106 -19.88 14.31 -4.53
N LEU A 107 -21.18 14.32 -4.87
CA LEU A 107 -22.06 13.16 -4.76
C LEU A 107 -22.78 12.88 -6.08
N PHE A 108 -22.94 11.61 -6.39
CA PHE A 108 -23.89 11.10 -7.38
C PHE A 108 -25.03 10.38 -6.66
N ILE A 109 -26.25 10.70 -7.07
CA ILE A 109 -27.49 10.13 -6.54
C ILE A 109 -28.26 9.52 -7.70
N GLY A 110 -28.77 8.31 -7.52
CA GLY A 110 -29.54 7.60 -8.55
C GLY A 110 -30.49 6.58 -7.94
N GLY A 111 -31.21 5.86 -8.80
CA GLY A 111 -32.08 4.77 -8.35
C GLY A 111 -31.32 3.55 -7.82
N PRO A 112 -32.02 2.60 -7.17
CA PRO A 112 -31.39 1.48 -6.49
C PRO A 112 -30.65 0.57 -7.46
N GLY A 113 -29.53 -0.01 -7.00
CA GLY A 113 -28.80 -1.03 -7.77
C GLY A 113 -28.04 -0.45 -8.97
N SER A 114 -27.22 0.58 -8.72
CA SER A 114 -26.33 1.26 -9.70
C SER A 114 -26.97 2.32 -10.61
N GLY A 115 -28.17 2.81 -10.28
CA GLY A 115 -28.79 3.96 -10.96
C GLY A 115 -29.75 3.62 -12.11
N ASP A 116 -30.32 2.42 -12.13
CA ASP A 116 -31.26 1.97 -13.17
C ASP A 116 -32.68 2.58 -13.06
N GLY A 117 -32.95 3.33 -11.99
CA GLY A 117 -34.20 4.05 -11.80
C GLY A 117 -34.35 5.22 -12.77
N MET A 118 -35.49 5.30 -13.47
CA MET A 118 -35.83 6.41 -14.35
C MET A 118 -36.92 7.27 -13.71
N TYR A 119 -36.71 8.58 -13.68
CA TYR A 119 -37.57 9.54 -13.02
C TYR A 119 -37.99 10.64 -14.00
N ASN A 120 -39.24 11.11 -13.90
CA ASN A 120 -39.63 12.32 -14.62
C ASN A 120 -39.08 13.55 -13.90
N LEU A 121 -38.65 14.55 -14.66
CA LEU A 121 -38.08 15.78 -14.10
C LEU A 121 -39.04 16.49 -13.12
N SER A 122 -40.36 16.38 -13.36
CA SER A 122 -41.39 16.94 -12.48
C SER A 122 -41.44 16.30 -11.09
N ASP A 123 -41.18 15.00 -11.02
CA ASP A 123 -41.37 14.20 -9.81
C ASP A 123 -40.21 14.41 -8.82
N VAL A 124 -39.03 14.72 -9.35
CA VAL A 124 -37.80 14.97 -8.57
C VAL A 124 -37.51 16.46 -8.33
N ALA A 125 -38.33 17.37 -8.89
CA ALA A 125 -38.12 18.81 -8.79
C ALA A 125 -38.18 19.33 -7.33
N SER A 126 -39.13 18.84 -6.53
CA SER A 126 -39.27 19.24 -5.12
C SER A 126 -38.04 18.85 -4.29
N MET A 127 -37.53 17.64 -4.49
CA MET A 127 -36.32 17.14 -3.82
C MET A 127 -35.09 17.93 -4.26
N THR A 128 -34.97 18.24 -5.55
CA THR A 128 -33.85 19.03 -6.09
C THR A 128 -33.77 20.40 -5.42
N GLU A 129 -34.91 21.06 -5.21
CA GLU A 129 -34.96 22.35 -4.52
C GLU A 129 -34.61 22.22 -3.02
N GLN A 130 -35.04 21.13 -2.36
CA GLN A 130 -34.63 20.84 -0.98
C GLN A 130 -33.11 20.66 -0.86
N LEU A 131 -32.49 19.95 -1.81
CA LEU A 131 -31.04 19.75 -1.85
C LEU A 131 -30.28 21.05 -2.10
N ARG A 132 -30.75 21.90 -3.02
CA ARG A 132 -30.18 23.24 -3.26
C ARG A 132 -30.33 24.17 -2.04
N GLY A 133 -31.31 23.91 -1.18
CA GLY A 133 -31.52 24.64 0.07
C GLY A 133 -30.59 24.22 1.22
N ILE A 134 -29.79 23.16 1.06
CA ILE A 134 -28.81 22.73 2.06
C ILE A 134 -27.63 23.70 2.08
N ASP A 135 -27.23 24.13 3.27
CA ASP A 135 -26.02 24.95 3.44
C ASP A 135 -24.80 24.26 2.79
N HIS A 136 -24.04 25.02 1.99
CA HIS A 136 -22.82 24.57 1.30
C HIS A 136 -23.02 23.64 0.09
N VAL A 137 -24.26 23.38 -0.36
CA VAL A 137 -24.53 22.79 -1.68
C VAL A 137 -24.52 23.90 -2.74
N GLY A 138 -23.58 23.81 -3.69
CA GLY A 138 -23.40 24.80 -4.75
C GLY A 138 -24.29 24.56 -5.97
N SER A 139 -24.48 23.30 -6.37
CA SER A 139 -25.37 22.91 -7.46
C SER A 139 -25.94 21.51 -7.22
N ALA A 140 -27.13 21.27 -7.77
CA ALA A 140 -27.75 19.95 -7.83
C ALA A 140 -28.42 19.85 -9.19
N GLU A 141 -27.86 19.05 -10.08
CA GLU A 141 -28.21 19.01 -11.50
C GLU A 141 -28.49 17.59 -11.95
N TRP A 142 -29.70 17.38 -12.48
CA TRP A 142 -30.10 16.10 -13.07
C TRP A 142 -29.54 15.96 -14.48
N PHE A 143 -29.15 14.74 -14.79
CA PHE A 143 -28.73 14.33 -16.12
C PHE A 143 -29.22 12.92 -16.43
N LEU A 144 -29.09 12.57 -17.71
CA LEU A 144 -29.40 11.24 -18.19
C LEU A 144 -28.10 10.49 -18.48
N ARG A 145 -27.88 9.38 -17.79
CA ARG A 145 -26.83 8.41 -18.08
C ARG A 145 -27.43 7.22 -18.83
N ALA A 146 -26.90 6.93 -20.01
CA ALA A 146 -27.27 5.77 -20.80
C ALA A 146 -26.02 5.04 -21.29
N SER A 147 -26.20 3.82 -21.77
CA SER A 147 -25.17 3.09 -22.50
C SER A 147 -25.64 2.89 -23.93
N ALA A 148 -24.74 3.10 -24.89
CA ALA A 148 -24.99 2.84 -26.29
C ALA A 148 -23.76 2.22 -26.95
N GLY A 149 -23.98 1.35 -27.93
CA GLY A 149 -22.94 0.97 -28.87
C GLY A 149 -22.54 2.18 -29.70
N ILE A 150 -21.25 2.33 -29.98
CA ILE A 150 -20.71 3.46 -30.73
C ILE A 150 -19.90 2.94 -31.91
N ARG A 151 -20.07 3.58 -33.08
CA ARG A 151 -19.30 3.26 -34.27
C ARG A 151 -18.89 4.53 -35.00
N ASN A 152 -17.60 4.64 -35.31
CA ASN A 152 -17.10 5.66 -36.21
C ASN A 152 -17.35 5.21 -37.66
N GLN A 153 -18.12 6.00 -38.43
CA GLN A 153 -18.43 5.66 -39.82
C GLN A 153 -17.23 5.81 -40.77
N GLN A 154 -16.19 6.56 -40.41
CA GLN A 154 -15.01 6.70 -41.24
C GLN A 154 -14.01 5.57 -41.00
N SER A 155 -13.56 5.41 -39.75
CA SER A 155 -12.58 4.39 -39.38
C SER A 155 -13.17 2.97 -39.35
N GLN A 156 -14.50 2.86 -39.31
CA GLN A 156 -15.25 1.60 -39.16
C GLN A 156 -14.97 0.87 -37.83
N LEU A 157 -14.27 1.54 -36.90
CA LEU A 157 -14.06 1.04 -35.54
C LEU A 157 -15.35 1.20 -34.74
N SER A 158 -15.63 0.22 -33.89
CA SER A 158 -16.81 0.21 -33.03
C SER A 158 -16.51 -0.31 -31.65
N LEU A 159 -17.20 0.24 -30.65
CA LEU A 159 -17.23 -0.31 -29.29
C LEU A 159 -18.65 -0.77 -28.95
N PRO A 160 -18.79 -1.91 -28.26
CA PRO A 160 -20.09 -2.47 -27.90
C PRO A 160 -20.83 -1.62 -26.86
N THR A 161 -20.09 -0.83 -26.07
CA THR A 161 -20.64 0.09 -25.08
C THR A 161 -19.76 1.33 -24.96
N ALA A 162 -20.40 2.48 -24.92
CA ALA A 162 -19.88 3.76 -24.48
C ALA A 162 -20.93 4.41 -23.56
N SER A 163 -20.47 5.18 -22.58
CA SER A 163 -21.35 5.92 -21.69
C SER A 163 -21.83 7.18 -22.39
N VAL A 164 -23.14 7.36 -22.45
CA VAL A 164 -23.80 8.51 -23.06
C VAL A 164 -24.40 9.36 -21.95
N TYR A 165 -24.04 10.63 -21.92
CA TYR A 165 -24.55 11.61 -20.96
C TYR A 165 -25.37 12.67 -21.68
N GLY A 166 -26.67 12.69 -21.38
CA GLY A 166 -27.60 13.75 -21.75
C GLY A 166 -27.59 14.84 -20.70
N LEU A 167 -27.07 16.02 -21.07
CA LEU A 167 -26.88 17.14 -20.14
C LEU A 167 -27.78 18.33 -20.50
N THR A 168 -28.00 19.19 -19.51
CA THR A 168 -28.61 20.51 -19.69
C THR A 168 -27.53 21.59 -19.58
N ASP A 169 -27.79 22.81 -20.08
CA ASP A 169 -26.86 23.94 -19.89
C ASP A 169 -26.62 24.25 -18.40
N GLY A 170 -27.65 24.03 -17.56
CA GLY A 170 -27.54 24.12 -16.11
C GLY A 170 -26.59 23.08 -15.52
N ALA A 171 -26.66 21.83 -16.01
CA ALA A 171 -25.73 20.77 -15.61
C ALA A 171 -24.29 21.07 -16.04
N VAL A 172 -24.07 21.54 -17.27
CA VAL A 172 -22.72 21.87 -17.75
C VAL A 172 -22.11 23.00 -16.92
N THR A 173 -22.84 24.09 -16.73
CA THR A 173 -22.36 25.24 -15.94
C THR A 173 -22.22 24.93 -14.45
N GLY A 174 -23.18 24.19 -13.88
CA GLY A 174 -23.20 23.81 -12.47
C GLY A 174 -22.15 22.77 -12.08
N LEU A 175 -21.59 22.04 -13.05
CA LEU A 175 -20.54 21.04 -12.88
C LEU A 175 -19.18 21.48 -13.42
N GLY A 176 -18.99 22.78 -13.67
CA GLY A 176 -17.68 23.37 -13.96
C GLY A 176 -17.26 23.39 -15.45
N GLY A 177 -18.14 22.97 -16.36
CA GLY A 177 -17.92 23.03 -17.81
C GLY A 177 -16.93 21.97 -18.33
N PHE A 178 -16.84 21.88 -19.66
CA PHE A 178 -15.86 21.03 -20.34
C PHE A 178 -14.57 21.79 -20.62
N LEU A 179 -13.47 21.06 -20.75
CA LEU A 179 -12.21 21.58 -21.26
C LEU A 179 -11.96 20.97 -22.65
N SER A 180 -11.70 21.82 -23.64
CA SER A 180 -11.22 21.36 -24.95
C SER A 180 -9.74 20.99 -24.86
N ALA A 181 -9.24 20.16 -25.79
CA ALA A 181 -7.81 19.85 -25.94
C ALA A 181 -6.89 21.09 -26.00
N ASN A 182 -7.41 22.25 -26.40
CA ASN A 182 -6.68 23.53 -26.42
C ASN A 182 -6.71 24.32 -25.09
N GLY A 183 -7.33 23.77 -24.05
CA GLY A 183 -7.48 24.38 -22.72
C GLY A 183 -8.57 25.47 -22.61
N SER A 184 -9.44 25.61 -23.62
CA SER A 184 -10.59 26.52 -23.55
C SER A 184 -11.77 25.86 -22.85
N THR A 185 -12.44 26.60 -21.96
CA THR A 185 -13.67 26.15 -21.30
C THR A 185 -14.86 26.19 -22.27
N ILE A 186 -15.69 25.16 -22.24
CA ILE A 186 -16.94 25.05 -22.98
C ILE A 186 -18.06 24.89 -21.95
N ASP A 187 -18.85 25.93 -21.78
CA ASP A 187 -19.87 26.04 -20.72
C ASP A 187 -21.30 25.80 -21.24
N ALA A 188 -21.43 25.13 -22.39
CA ALA A 188 -22.71 24.87 -23.05
C ALA A 188 -22.78 23.44 -23.57
N VAL A 189 -23.99 22.89 -23.64
CA VAL A 189 -24.22 21.58 -24.25
C VAL A 189 -23.94 21.62 -25.77
N PRO A 190 -23.66 20.47 -26.41
CA PRO A 190 -23.52 20.40 -27.86
C PRO A 190 -24.75 20.93 -28.58
N THR A 191 -24.56 21.47 -29.78
CA THR A 191 -25.70 21.87 -30.62
C THR A 191 -26.53 20.62 -30.97
N ALA A 192 -27.86 20.74 -31.05
CA ALA A 192 -28.74 19.63 -31.43
C ALA A 192 -28.24 18.89 -32.69
N GLY A 193 -28.13 17.56 -32.61
CA GLY A 193 -27.56 16.71 -33.67
C GLY A 193 -26.02 16.61 -33.66
N ARG A 194 -25.36 17.17 -32.64
CA ARG A 194 -23.91 17.07 -32.43
C ARG A 194 -23.58 16.49 -31.05
N ILE A 195 -22.33 16.05 -30.90
CA ILE A 195 -21.82 15.43 -29.66
C ILE A 195 -20.44 15.97 -29.29
N TYR A 196 -20.12 15.90 -28.00
CA TYR A 196 -18.74 15.92 -27.53
C TYR A 196 -18.29 14.51 -27.16
N VAL A 197 -17.02 14.22 -27.38
CA VAL A 197 -16.42 12.92 -27.10
C VAL A 197 -15.15 13.17 -26.28
N ASN A 198 -14.90 12.36 -25.26
CA ASN A 198 -13.67 12.50 -24.47
C ASN A 198 -12.43 11.96 -25.21
N GLU A 199 -11.24 12.40 -24.80
CA GLU A 199 -9.96 12.11 -25.46
C GLU A 199 -9.67 10.60 -25.51
N ASP A 200 -9.98 9.88 -24.43
CA ASP A 200 -9.84 8.42 -24.37
C ASP A 200 -10.67 7.70 -25.45
N LEU A 201 -11.96 8.04 -25.57
CA LEU A 201 -12.83 7.44 -26.58
C LEU A 201 -12.42 7.87 -28.00
N ALA A 202 -11.99 9.11 -28.16
CA ALA A 202 -11.55 9.63 -29.44
C ALA A 202 -10.28 8.93 -29.96
N SER A 203 -9.31 8.69 -29.09
CA SER A 203 -8.06 7.99 -29.44
C SER A 203 -8.30 6.53 -29.83
N LEU A 204 -9.23 5.84 -29.16
CA LEU A 204 -9.55 4.43 -29.42
C LEU A 204 -10.29 4.19 -30.73
N LEU A 205 -11.19 5.10 -31.11
CA LEU A 205 -12.02 4.97 -32.32
C LEU A 205 -11.52 5.82 -33.49
N ASP A 206 -10.36 6.45 -33.34
CA ASP A 206 -9.75 7.39 -34.30
C ASP A 206 -10.75 8.49 -34.72
N ILE A 207 -11.39 9.10 -33.71
CA ILE A 207 -12.43 10.12 -33.91
C ILE A 207 -11.79 11.49 -33.98
N SER A 208 -12.11 12.21 -35.05
CA SER A 208 -11.76 13.62 -35.24
C SER A 208 -12.99 14.53 -35.20
N VAL A 209 -12.76 15.82 -34.93
CA VAL A 209 -13.82 16.84 -35.00
C VAL A 209 -14.39 16.90 -36.42
N GLY A 210 -15.71 16.81 -36.54
CA GLY A 210 -16.44 16.76 -37.80
C GLY A 210 -16.80 15.36 -38.28
N ASP A 211 -16.34 14.30 -37.60
CA ASP A 211 -16.69 12.93 -37.96
C ASP A 211 -18.14 12.60 -37.61
N VAL A 212 -18.71 11.64 -38.34
CA VAL A 212 -20.07 11.13 -38.12
C VAL A 212 -19.99 9.83 -37.35
N ILE A 213 -20.63 9.83 -36.17
CA ILE A 213 -20.67 8.71 -35.24
C ILE A 213 -22.09 8.18 -35.18
N SER A 214 -22.22 6.86 -35.32
CA SER A 214 -23.48 6.16 -35.10
C SER A 214 -23.53 5.66 -33.66
N LEU A 215 -24.53 6.10 -32.92
CA LEU A 215 -24.89 5.55 -31.61
C LEU A 215 -26.07 4.61 -31.77
N SER A 216 -25.96 3.41 -31.21
CA SER A 216 -27.03 2.41 -31.22
C SER A 216 -27.41 2.03 -29.80
N ALA A 217 -28.64 2.29 -29.40
CA ALA A 217 -29.18 1.90 -28.10
C ALA A 217 -30.42 1.02 -28.30
N VAL A 218 -30.60 0.06 -27.39
CA VAL A 218 -31.77 -0.81 -27.38
C VAL A 218 -32.80 -0.22 -26.43
N SER A 219 -33.95 0.18 -26.96
CA SER A 219 -35.11 0.59 -26.16
C SER A 219 -36.25 -0.40 -26.35
N GLY A 220 -36.49 -1.24 -25.35
CA GLY A 220 -37.45 -2.35 -25.43
C GLY A 220 -37.04 -3.36 -26.51
N SER A 221 -37.84 -3.49 -27.58
CA SER A 221 -37.54 -4.39 -28.71
C SER A 221 -37.03 -3.66 -29.96
N GLU A 222 -36.92 -2.33 -29.92
CA GLU A 222 -36.44 -1.53 -31.06
C GLU A 222 -35.00 -1.07 -30.84
N ASN A 223 -34.19 -1.19 -31.89
CA ASN A 223 -32.82 -0.69 -31.90
C ASN A 223 -32.85 0.73 -32.49
N ILE A 224 -32.61 1.74 -31.66
CA ILE A 224 -32.59 3.14 -32.06
C ILE A 224 -31.16 3.47 -32.46
N VAL A 225 -30.97 3.85 -33.73
CA VAL A 225 -29.68 4.28 -34.26
C VAL A 225 -29.75 5.77 -34.57
N MET A 226 -28.81 6.54 -34.03
CA MET A 226 -28.66 7.96 -34.30
C MET A 226 -27.28 8.29 -34.84
N ASP A 227 -27.26 8.99 -35.97
CA ASP A 227 -26.05 9.50 -36.58
C ASP A 227 -25.84 10.96 -36.15
N LEU A 228 -24.74 11.21 -35.45
CA LEU A 228 -24.42 12.50 -34.85
C LEU A 228 -23.03 12.97 -35.31
N THR A 229 -22.83 14.28 -35.40
CA THR A 229 -21.52 14.85 -35.80
C THR A 229 -20.73 15.27 -34.57
N VAL A 230 -19.44 14.96 -34.53
CA VAL A 230 -18.55 15.38 -33.44
C VAL A 230 -18.25 16.87 -33.55
N GLU A 231 -18.65 17.63 -32.54
CA GLU A 231 -18.43 19.08 -32.48
C GLU A 231 -17.10 19.43 -31.82
N ALA A 232 -16.72 18.71 -30.77
CA ALA A 232 -15.47 18.89 -30.06
C ALA A 232 -15.02 17.58 -29.41
N VAL A 233 -13.70 17.43 -29.30
CA VAL A 233 -13.07 16.46 -28.41
C VAL A 233 -12.69 17.19 -27.12
N VAL A 234 -13.16 16.67 -25.99
CA VAL A 234 -12.95 17.22 -24.65
C VAL A 234 -11.93 16.39 -23.89
N THR A 235 -11.18 17.01 -22.98
CA THR A 235 -10.19 16.30 -22.15
C THR A 235 -10.89 15.34 -21.19
N ASP A 236 -10.19 14.31 -20.73
CA ASP A 236 -10.68 13.38 -19.69
C ASP A 236 -10.70 13.97 -18.27
N HIS A 237 -10.62 15.30 -18.17
CA HIS A 237 -10.64 16.07 -16.92
C HIS A 237 -11.92 16.92 -16.84
N ALA A 238 -12.21 17.43 -15.64
CA ALA A 238 -13.42 18.21 -15.35
C ALA A 238 -14.69 17.44 -15.80
N LEU A 239 -15.65 18.08 -16.44
CA LEU A 239 -16.88 17.41 -16.87
C LEU A 239 -16.64 16.34 -17.95
N GLY A 240 -15.51 16.40 -18.68
CA GLY A 240 -15.14 15.40 -19.70
C GLY A 240 -14.64 14.07 -19.12
N GLY A 241 -14.28 14.05 -17.83
CA GLY A 241 -13.93 12.85 -17.08
C GLY A 241 -15.10 12.21 -16.31
N LEU A 242 -16.33 12.75 -16.42
CA LEU A 242 -17.47 12.38 -15.58
C LEU A 242 -17.70 10.86 -15.44
N LEU A 243 -17.63 10.34 -14.20
CA LEU A 243 -17.71 8.92 -13.80
C LEU A 243 -16.66 8.02 -14.48
N GLY A 244 -15.59 8.62 -14.99
CA GLY A 244 -14.53 7.95 -15.75
C GLY A 244 -15.02 7.35 -17.07
N GLY A 245 -14.13 6.62 -17.73
CA GLY A 245 -14.46 5.77 -18.88
C GLY A 245 -14.56 6.50 -20.22
N ARG A 246 -15.36 5.94 -21.12
CA ARG A 246 -15.44 6.33 -22.53
C ARG A 246 -16.75 7.02 -22.80
N ASN A 247 -16.71 8.35 -22.88
CA ASN A 247 -17.85 9.20 -22.65
C ASN A 247 -18.25 9.98 -23.91
N VAL A 248 -19.55 9.98 -24.18
CA VAL A 248 -20.19 10.80 -25.20
C VAL A 248 -21.17 11.74 -24.50
N TYR A 249 -21.05 13.03 -24.77
CA TYR A 249 -21.93 14.05 -24.21
C TYR A 249 -22.82 14.62 -25.31
N MET A 250 -24.10 14.77 -25.01
CA MET A 250 -25.12 15.34 -25.90
C MET A 250 -26.15 16.15 -25.11
N ASP A 251 -26.99 16.89 -25.83
CA ASP A 251 -28.12 17.55 -25.17
C ASP A 251 -29.11 16.51 -24.61
N LEU A 252 -29.76 16.86 -23.50
CA LEU A 252 -30.68 15.97 -22.80
C LEU A 252 -31.82 15.44 -23.71
N ALA A 253 -32.33 16.26 -24.64
CA ALA A 253 -33.42 15.86 -25.52
C ALA A 253 -32.97 14.78 -26.53
N SER A 254 -31.78 14.92 -27.11
CA SER A 254 -31.17 13.89 -27.96
C SER A 254 -30.94 12.58 -27.19
N ALA A 255 -30.44 12.66 -25.95
CA ALA A 255 -30.25 11.47 -25.13
C ALA A 255 -31.57 10.77 -24.77
N GLN A 256 -32.61 11.55 -24.44
CA GLN A 256 -33.97 11.06 -24.19
C GLN A 256 -34.57 10.35 -25.42
N GLN A 257 -34.32 10.89 -26.62
CA GLN A 257 -34.70 10.25 -27.88
C GLN A 257 -33.95 8.92 -28.10
N LEU A 258 -32.68 8.82 -27.68
CA LEU A 258 -31.85 7.61 -27.85
C LEU A 258 -32.41 6.43 -27.06
N ILE A 259 -32.93 6.70 -25.86
CA ILE A 259 -33.51 5.68 -25.00
C ILE A 259 -35.03 5.53 -25.17
N GLY A 260 -35.65 6.31 -26.05
CA GLY A 260 -37.09 6.23 -26.34
C GLY A 260 -38.00 6.65 -25.17
N ARG A 261 -37.58 7.63 -24.35
CA ARG A 261 -38.38 8.16 -23.25
C ARG A 261 -38.43 9.68 -23.25
N GLU A 262 -39.64 10.22 -23.29
CA GLU A 262 -39.86 11.66 -23.14
C GLU A 262 -39.79 12.03 -21.64
N ASP A 263 -38.96 13.02 -21.28
CA ASP A 263 -38.82 13.62 -19.94
C ASP A 263 -38.12 12.79 -18.82
N GLY A 264 -37.41 11.72 -19.17
CA GLY A 264 -36.68 10.90 -18.19
C GLY A 264 -35.29 11.44 -17.81
N VAL A 265 -34.94 11.38 -16.52
CA VAL A 265 -33.58 11.46 -15.94
C VAL A 265 -33.31 10.30 -14.95
N ASN A 266 -32.05 9.93 -14.72
CA ASN A 266 -31.70 8.81 -13.81
C ASN A 266 -30.53 9.08 -12.86
N ALA A 267 -29.77 10.15 -13.08
CA ALA A 267 -28.63 10.49 -12.24
C ALA A 267 -28.65 11.98 -11.88
N LEU A 268 -28.34 12.26 -10.62
CA LEU A 268 -28.24 13.60 -10.05
C LEU A 268 -26.83 13.80 -9.54
N ALA A 269 -26.16 14.84 -10.03
CA ALA A 269 -24.87 15.28 -9.50
C ALA A 269 -25.08 16.43 -8.52
N VAL A 270 -24.45 16.35 -7.36
CA VAL A 270 -24.47 17.40 -6.34
C VAL A 270 -23.05 17.89 -6.13
N ALA A 271 -22.81 19.20 -6.30
CA ALA A 271 -21.54 19.85 -6.06
C ALA A 271 -21.57 20.60 -4.73
N PHE A 272 -20.51 20.44 -3.93
CA PHE A 272 -20.31 21.15 -2.68
C PHE A 272 -19.43 22.39 -2.88
N ASP A 273 -19.57 23.37 -2.01
CA ASP A 273 -18.59 24.45 -1.93
C ASP A 273 -17.26 23.96 -1.30
N GLY A 274 -16.21 24.78 -1.41
CA GLY A 274 -14.88 24.43 -0.89
C GLY A 274 -14.82 24.18 0.62
N SER A 275 -15.78 24.66 1.40
CA SER A 275 -15.83 24.42 2.85
C SER A 275 -16.46 23.05 3.18
N ALA A 276 -17.51 22.67 2.47
CA ALA A 276 -18.10 21.34 2.59
C ALA A 276 -17.16 20.25 2.04
N ARG A 277 -16.39 20.51 0.97
CA ARG A 277 -15.36 19.56 0.49
C ARG A 277 -14.27 19.26 1.53
N ALA A 278 -13.94 20.22 2.39
CA ALA A 278 -12.96 20.01 3.47
C ALA A 278 -13.52 19.17 4.64
N SER A 279 -14.84 19.14 4.81
CA SER A 279 -15.52 18.35 5.84
C SER A 279 -16.87 17.80 5.33
N PRO A 280 -16.84 16.81 4.43
CA PRO A 280 -18.00 16.40 3.63
C PRO A 280 -19.08 15.69 4.43
N ASN A 281 -18.73 15.08 5.57
CA ASN A 281 -19.65 14.27 6.37
C ASN A 281 -20.90 15.04 6.84
N ALA A 282 -20.77 16.32 7.20
CA ALA A 282 -21.91 17.10 7.68
C ALA A 282 -22.92 17.36 6.54
N THR A 283 -22.44 17.81 5.38
CA THR A 283 -23.26 18.09 4.20
C THR A 283 -23.84 16.81 3.61
N ARG A 284 -23.05 15.73 3.53
CA ARG A 284 -23.54 14.41 3.13
C ARG A 284 -24.67 13.92 4.02
N ASN A 285 -24.52 14.00 5.34
CA ASN A 285 -25.60 13.58 6.26
C ASN A 285 -26.86 14.43 6.06
N ALA A 286 -26.72 15.72 5.74
CA ALA A 286 -27.87 16.57 5.40
C ALA A 286 -28.54 16.13 4.09
N VAL A 287 -27.76 15.76 3.07
CA VAL A 287 -28.27 15.18 1.82
C VAL A 287 -28.99 13.86 2.08
N MET A 288 -28.40 12.95 2.88
CA MET A 288 -29.04 11.68 3.27
C MET A 288 -30.38 11.92 3.99
N ASN A 289 -30.45 12.87 4.91
CA ASN A 289 -31.70 13.21 5.60
C ASN A 289 -32.80 13.70 4.64
N VAL A 290 -32.43 14.36 3.54
CA VAL A 290 -33.39 14.76 2.50
C VAL A 290 -33.86 13.54 1.71
N LEU A 291 -32.96 12.62 1.35
CA LEU A 291 -33.31 11.39 0.64
C LEU A 291 -34.22 10.48 1.48
N GLU A 292 -33.97 10.39 2.79
CA GLU A 292 -34.74 9.58 3.75
C GLU A 292 -36.04 10.26 4.22
N ALA A 293 -36.33 11.49 3.78
CA ALA A 293 -37.56 12.17 4.15
C ALA A 293 -38.79 11.40 3.63
N PRO A 294 -39.89 11.26 4.40
CA PRO A 294 -41.06 10.45 4.01
C PRO A 294 -41.68 10.79 2.66
N GLU A 295 -41.47 12.01 2.17
CA GLU A 295 -41.93 12.50 0.87
C GLU A 295 -41.07 11.99 -0.30
N ASN A 296 -39.79 11.70 -0.07
CA ASN A 296 -38.79 11.30 -1.06
C ASN A 296 -38.49 9.80 -1.04
N VAL A 297 -38.80 9.09 0.07
CA VAL A 297 -38.66 7.63 0.19
C VAL A 297 -39.28 6.85 -1.00
N PRO A 298 -40.46 7.22 -1.56
CA PRO A 298 -41.03 6.52 -2.72
C PRO A 298 -40.17 6.59 -4.00
N LEU A 299 -39.18 7.49 -4.08
CA LEU A 299 -38.25 7.58 -5.20
C LEU A 299 -37.13 6.54 -5.11
N GLU A 300 -36.91 5.93 -3.94
CA GLU A 300 -35.88 4.91 -3.68
C GLU A 300 -34.46 5.35 -4.08
N LEU A 301 -34.16 6.64 -3.97
CA LEU A 301 -32.87 7.20 -4.36
C LEU A 301 -31.78 6.88 -3.33
N GLU A 302 -30.61 6.47 -3.82
CA GLU A 302 -29.42 6.21 -3.02
C GLU A 302 -28.22 7.01 -3.53
N ILE A 303 -27.25 7.26 -2.65
CA ILE A 303 -25.96 7.82 -3.03
C ILE A 303 -25.18 6.71 -3.73
N THR A 304 -25.03 6.81 -5.05
CA THR A 304 -24.37 5.82 -5.90
C THR A 304 -22.89 6.09 -6.08
N GLY A 305 -22.46 7.32 -5.85
CA GLY A 305 -21.05 7.72 -5.88
C GLY A 305 -20.80 8.84 -4.89
N ASP A 306 -19.69 8.77 -4.19
CA ASP A 306 -19.27 9.81 -3.29
C ASP A 306 -17.75 9.98 -3.29
N ARG A 307 -17.33 11.18 -3.69
CA ARG A 307 -15.93 11.56 -3.86
C ARG A 307 -15.10 11.33 -2.61
N ALA A 308 -15.66 11.64 -1.44
CA ALA A 308 -14.89 11.61 -0.19
C ALA A 308 -14.66 10.19 0.32
N LEU A 309 -15.64 9.29 0.19
CA LEU A 309 -15.43 7.86 0.50
C LEU A 309 -14.55 7.22 -0.57
N ASP A 310 -14.76 7.50 -1.85
CA ASP A 310 -13.95 6.89 -2.92
C ASP A 310 -12.46 7.25 -2.80
N ILE A 311 -12.14 8.48 -2.36
CA ILE A 311 -10.75 8.85 -2.04
C ILE A 311 -10.22 8.03 -0.86
N GLU A 312 -11.02 7.80 0.18
CA GLU A 312 -10.61 7.03 1.36
C GLU A 312 -10.47 5.54 1.03
N GLU A 313 -11.42 4.95 0.31
CA GLU A 313 -11.37 3.57 -0.19
C GLU A 313 -10.20 3.37 -1.17
N GLY A 314 -9.93 4.36 -2.03
CA GLY A 314 -8.76 4.36 -2.92
C GLY A 314 -7.44 4.38 -2.13
N ARG A 315 -7.37 5.17 -1.05
CA ARG A 315 -6.23 5.17 -0.12
C ARG A 315 -6.05 3.83 0.58
N GLU A 316 -7.14 3.21 1.04
CA GLU A 316 -7.10 1.88 1.64
C GLU A 316 -6.63 0.83 0.63
N SER A 317 -7.10 0.90 -0.61
CA SER A 317 -6.71 -0.01 -1.70
C SER A 317 -5.21 0.05 -2.02
N VAL A 318 -4.63 1.25 -2.01
CA VAL A 318 -3.18 1.44 -2.27
C VAL A 318 -2.33 1.30 -1.00
N SER A 319 -2.95 1.32 0.19
CA SER A 319 -2.26 1.18 1.48
C SER A 319 -1.39 -0.08 1.55
N MET A 320 -1.80 -1.18 0.90
CA MET A 320 -0.98 -2.39 0.81
C MET A 320 0.36 -2.14 0.11
N PHE A 321 0.37 -1.42 -1.01
CA PHE A 321 1.59 -1.08 -1.75
C PHE A 321 2.49 -0.14 -0.94
N ILE A 322 1.91 0.90 -0.32
CA ILE A 322 2.65 1.82 0.56
C ILE A 322 3.27 1.04 1.72
N SER A 323 2.51 0.12 2.32
CA SER A 323 2.96 -0.70 3.43
C SER A 323 4.07 -1.68 3.03
N LEU A 324 4.05 -2.22 1.81
CA LEU A 324 5.16 -3.01 1.24
C LEU A 324 6.45 -2.18 1.15
N PHE A 325 6.38 -0.95 0.64
CA PHE A 325 7.53 -0.04 0.60
C PHE A 325 8.05 0.27 2.01
N PHE A 326 7.14 0.49 2.96
CA PHE A 326 7.51 0.71 4.35
C PHE A 326 8.23 -0.51 4.96
N VAL A 327 7.75 -1.73 4.70
CA VAL A 327 8.36 -2.99 5.18
C VAL A 327 9.77 -3.18 4.64
N PHE A 328 9.95 -3.06 3.32
CA PHE A 328 11.27 -3.18 2.71
C PHE A 328 12.20 -2.02 3.12
N GLY A 329 11.62 -0.84 3.29
CA GLY A 329 12.33 0.32 3.80
C GLY A 329 12.83 0.11 5.23
N ALA A 330 12.00 -0.46 6.10
CA ALA A 330 12.33 -0.75 7.49
C ALA A 330 13.53 -1.69 7.64
N PHE A 331 13.63 -2.75 6.82
CA PHE A 331 14.82 -3.61 6.81
C PHE A 331 16.09 -2.82 6.51
N SER A 332 16.03 -1.95 5.52
CA SER A 332 17.19 -1.16 5.10
C SER A 332 17.56 -0.10 6.15
N ILE A 333 16.58 0.48 6.83
CA ILE A 333 16.80 1.37 7.99
C ILE A 333 17.50 0.60 9.11
N ILE A 334 17.03 -0.61 9.46
CA ILE A 334 17.62 -1.43 10.53
C ILE A 334 19.04 -1.87 10.16
N ALA A 335 19.26 -2.34 8.93
CA ALA A 335 20.59 -2.64 8.39
C ALA A 335 21.50 -1.40 8.46
N GLY A 336 20.95 -0.24 8.08
CA GLY A 336 21.58 1.08 8.19
C GLY A 336 22.05 1.34 9.61
N ILE A 337 21.16 1.28 10.62
CA ILE A 337 21.49 1.47 12.04
C ILE A 337 22.65 0.57 12.48
N VAL A 338 22.59 -0.72 12.14
CA VAL A 338 23.65 -1.66 12.52
C VAL A 338 24.96 -1.33 11.81
N LEU A 339 24.91 -0.84 10.57
CA LEU A 339 26.07 -0.32 9.85
C LEU A 339 26.67 0.91 10.55
N ILE A 340 25.85 1.85 11.02
CA ILE A 340 26.29 3.00 11.85
C ILE A 340 27.06 2.50 13.06
N VAL A 341 26.45 1.56 13.79
CA VAL A 341 27.04 0.99 15.00
C VAL A 341 28.39 0.36 14.69
N ASN A 342 28.50 -0.35 13.58
CA ASN A 342 29.73 -0.99 13.16
C ASN A 342 30.83 0.04 12.82
N ILE A 343 30.50 1.05 12.01
CA ILE A 343 31.44 2.10 11.58
C ILE A 343 31.93 2.92 12.78
N PHE A 344 31.03 3.40 13.65
CA PHE A 344 31.44 4.18 14.82
C PHE A 344 32.20 3.34 15.85
N THR A 345 31.89 2.05 15.97
CA THR A 345 32.68 1.14 16.81
C THR A 345 34.09 1.00 16.25
N MET A 346 34.24 0.80 14.94
CA MET A 346 35.54 0.74 14.27
C MET A 346 36.32 2.05 14.45
N LEU A 347 35.69 3.21 14.20
CA LEU A 347 36.31 4.52 14.38
C LEU A 347 36.78 4.73 15.83
N GLY A 348 36.01 4.22 16.79
CA GLY A 348 36.38 4.22 18.19
C GLY A 348 37.59 3.33 18.51
N GLU A 349 37.69 2.17 17.86
CA GLU A 349 38.82 1.25 17.99
C GLU A 349 40.10 1.82 17.36
N GLU A 350 40.02 2.41 16.17
CA GLU A 350 41.17 3.04 15.49
C GLU A 350 41.76 4.19 16.30
N ARG A 351 40.90 5.01 16.91
CA ARG A 351 41.30 6.19 17.68
C ARG A 351 41.54 5.89 19.15
N LYS A 352 41.56 4.61 19.54
CA LYS A 352 41.65 4.17 20.93
C LYS A 352 42.92 4.66 21.63
N SER A 353 44.07 4.66 20.93
CA SER A 353 45.34 5.17 21.44
C SER A 353 45.32 6.69 21.62
N GLU A 354 44.79 7.44 20.64
CA GLU A 354 44.61 8.89 20.70
C GLU A 354 43.74 9.30 21.91
N MET A 355 42.63 8.60 22.12
CA MET A 355 41.73 8.82 23.27
C MET A 355 42.40 8.47 24.60
N GLY A 356 43.20 7.40 24.62
CA GLY A 356 44.01 7.01 25.77
C GLY A 356 45.00 8.11 26.17
N MET A 357 45.72 8.67 25.19
CA MET A 357 46.66 9.78 25.38
C MET A 357 45.95 11.06 25.83
N ALA A 358 44.84 11.43 25.18
CA ALA A 358 44.06 12.62 25.58
C ALA A 358 43.58 12.53 27.04
N ARG A 359 43.16 11.33 27.49
CA ARG A 359 42.80 11.09 28.89
C ARG A 359 44.00 11.11 29.84
N ALA A 360 45.17 10.64 29.41
CA ALA A 360 46.39 10.70 30.21
C ALA A 360 46.86 12.16 30.45
N VAL A 361 46.63 13.05 29.48
CA VAL A 361 46.94 14.49 29.57
C VAL A 361 45.86 15.28 30.36
N GLY A 362 44.78 14.62 30.79
CA GLY A 362 43.79 15.21 31.71
C GLY A 362 42.36 15.31 31.16
N MET A 363 42.07 14.80 29.95
CA MET A 363 40.72 14.81 29.41
C MET A 363 39.77 13.87 30.18
N GLN A 364 38.61 14.39 30.61
CA GLN A 364 37.61 13.59 31.31
C GLN A 364 36.83 12.67 30.36
N ARG A 365 36.25 11.58 30.88
CA ARG A 365 35.38 10.66 30.10
C ARG A 365 34.18 11.40 29.47
N GLY A 366 33.66 12.42 30.16
CA GLY A 366 32.57 13.26 29.64
C GLY A 366 32.99 14.09 28.43
N HIS A 367 34.22 14.61 28.40
CA HIS A 367 34.74 15.39 27.27
C HIS A 367 34.91 14.52 26.02
N LEU A 368 35.36 13.27 26.17
CA LEU A 368 35.37 12.30 25.07
C LEU A 368 33.98 12.04 24.51
N ARG A 369 33.00 11.81 25.39
CA ARG A 369 31.61 11.59 24.97
C ARG A 369 31.07 12.79 24.19
N LYS A 370 31.29 14.00 24.69
CA LYS A 370 30.90 15.24 24.00
C LYS A 370 31.57 15.38 22.64
N LEU A 371 32.86 15.08 22.53
CA LEU A 371 33.59 15.13 21.26
C LEU A 371 32.93 14.24 20.20
N PHE A 372 32.60 13.00 20.52
CA PHE A 372 31.93 12.07 19.59
C PHE A 372 30.49 12.47 19.28
N VAL A 373 29.76 12.97 20.27
CA VAL A 373 28.40 13.48 20.08
C VAL A 373 28.40 14.68 19.12
N TYR A 374 29.37 15.61 19.25
CA TYR A 374 29.50 16.73 18.32
C TYR A 374 29.95 16.29 16.92
N GLU A 375 30.86 15.32 16.83
CA GLU A 375 31.29 14.76 15.55
C GLU A 375 30.11 14.08 14.84
N GLY A 376 29.36 13.28 15.59
CA GLY A 376 28.14 12.65 15.13
C GLY A 376 27.03 13.61 14.75
N PHE A 377 26.89 14.72 15.46
CA PHE A 377 25.93 15.77 15.13
C PHE A 377 26.20 16.37 13.74
N VAL A 378 27.48 16.62 13.41
CA VAL A 378 27.86 17.10 12.06
C VAL A 378 27.53 16.04 11.00
N TYR A 379 27.81 14.77 11.27
CA TYR A 379 27.44 13.68 10.37
C TYR A 379 25.93 13.55 10.21
N ALA A 380 25.15 13.65 11.28
CA ALA A 380 23.70 13.55 11.24
C ALA A 380 23.08 14.67 10.40
N LEU A 381 23.48 15.94 10.61
CA LEU A 381 22.99 17.05 9.79
C LEU A 381 23.31 16.87 8.30
N ALA A 382 24.58 16.56 7.98
CA ALA A 382 25.00 16.41 6.60
C ALA A 382 24.33 15.21 5.93
N THR A 383 24.28 14.07 6.62
CA THR A 383 23.67 12.86 6.09
C THR A 383 22.19 13.04 5.88
N SER A 384 21.46 13.59 6.84
CA SER A 384 20.00 13.72 6.71
C SER A 384 19.63 14.59 5.51
N ALA A 385 20.38 15.67 5.26
CA ALA A 385 20.16 16.55 4.10
C ALA A 385 20.45 15.85 2.78
N ILE A 386 21.60 15.16 2.68
CA ILE A 386 21.98 14.44 1.45
C ILE A 386 21.02 13.24 1.25
N GLY A 387 20.66 12.56 2.33
CA GLY A 387 19.76 11.42 2.33
C GLY A 387 18.37 11.79 1.85
N SER A 388 17.75 12.86 2.37
CA SER A 388 16.44 13.30 1.88
C SER A 388 16.48 13.68 0.40
N ALA A 389 17.52 14.39 -0.04
CA ALA A 389 17.68 14.76 -1.44
C ALA A 389 17.87 13.53 -2.35
N VAL A 390 18.70 12.57 -1.95
CA VAL A 390 18.91 11.33 -2.72
C VAL A 390 17.65 10.47 -2.70
N GLY A 391 16.91 10.42 -1.60
CA GLY A 391 15.65 9.69 -1.50
C GLY A 391 14.59 10.23 -2.46
N LEU A 392 14.48 11.55 -2.60
CA LEU A 392 13.62 12.17 -3.62
C LEU A 392 14.00 11.72 -5.05
N VAL A 393 15.29 11.74 -5.37
CA VAL A 393 15.78 11.28 -6.69
C VAL A 393 15.52 9.79 -6.91
N LEU A 394 15.68 8.97 -5.87
CA LEU A 394 15.37 7.54 -5.93
C LEU A 394 13.88 7.28 -6.12
N ALA A 395 13.01 8.01 -5.43
CA ALA A 395 11.56 7.90 -5.62
C ALA A 395 11.16 8.27 -7.05
N TYR A 396 11.66 9.40 -7.57
CA TYR A 396 11.40 9.81 -8.95
C TYR A 396 11.84 8.73 -9.95
N GLY A 397 13.07 8.20 -9.80
CA GLY A 397 13.58 7.15 -10.67
C GLY A 397 12.77 5.85 -10.57
N LEU A 398 12.30 5.51 -9.37
CA LEU A 398 11.47 4.33 -9.14
C LEU A 398 10.08 4.47 -9.78
N ILE A 399 9.39 5.60 -9.54
CA ILE A 399 8.04 5.86 -10.09
C ILE A 399 8.09 5.88 -11.62
N THR A 400 9.11 6.53 -12.19
CA THR A 400 9.32 6.55 -13.64
C THR A 400 9.57 5.14 -14.20
N ALA A 401 10.39 4.33 -13.51
CA ALA A 401 10.67 2.95 -13.94
C ALA A 401 9.42 2.06 -13.84
N VAL A 402 8.60 2.28 -12.82
CA VAL A 402 7.32 1.58 -12.64
C VAL A 402 6.35 1.94 -13.77
N GLY A 403 6.18 3.23 -14.08
CA GLY A 403 5.31 3.68 -15.18
C GLY A 403 5.76 3.22 -16.56
N MET A 404 7.03 2.86 -16.75
CA MET A 404 7.51 2.27 -18.01
C MET A 404 7.16 0.78 -18.17
N VAL A 405 6.96 0.06 -17.05
CA VAL A 405 6.81 -1.40 -17.05
C VAL A 405 5.35 -1.81 -16.82
N LEU A 406 4.60 -1.01 -16.07
CA LEU A 406 3.19 -1.23 -15.79
C LEU A 406 2.35 -0.27 -16.63
N ASP A 407 1.69 -0.82 -17.66
CA ASP A 407 0.60 -0.15 -18.36
C ASP A 407 -0.69 -0.48 -17.63
N MET A 408 -1.20 0.48 -16.85
CA MET A 408 -2.44 0.35 -16.08
C MET A 408 -3.63 0.88 -16.87
N GLY A 409 -3.75 0.48 -18.14
CA GLY A 409 -4.88 0.85 -18.99
C GLY A 409 -4.94 2.35 -19.29
N GLY A 410 -3.78 2.99 -19.50
CA GLY A 410 -3.67 4.43 -19.73
C GLY A 410 -3.28 5.27 -18.49
N LEU A 411 -3.39 4.72 -17.28
CA LEU A 411 -2.99 5.43 -16.06
C LEU A 411 -1.46 5.54 -15.92
N ASN A 412 -0.93 6.73 -16.15
CA ASN A 412 0.48 7.02 -16.01
C ASN A 412 0.81 7.62 -14.63
N ILE A 413 1.21 6.75 -13.70
CA ILE A 413 1.58 7.13 -12.32
C ILE A 413 2.65 8.25 -12.30
N ALA A 414 3.51 8.34 -13.32
CA ALA A 414 4.55 9.36 -13.40
C ALA A 414 3.99 10.77 -13.62
N GLU A 415 2.77 10.93 -14.15
CA GLU A 415 2.11 12.23 -14.34
C GLU A 415 1.65 12.82 -13.00
N TYR A 416 1.29 11.96 -12.06
CA TYR A 416 0.90 12.34 -10.69
C TYR A 416 2.09 12.49 -9.73
N PHE A 417 3.34 12.48 -10.24
CA PHE A 417 4.52 12.62 -9.40
C PHE A 417 4.48 13.94 -8.62
N THR A 418 4.30 13.83 -7.31
CA THR A 418 4.34 14.96 -6.39
C THR A 418 5.19 14.64 -5.17
N PHE A 419 5.69 15.69 -4.53
CA PHE A 419 6.33 15.58 -3.24
C PHE A 419 5.84 16.71 -2.35
N THR A 420 5.45 16.35 -1.13
CA THR A 420 5.12 17.34 -0.11
C THR A 420 6.41 17.78 0.61
N PRO A 421 6.62 19.09 0.82
CA PRO A 421 7.74 19.56 1.64
C PRO A 421 7.71 19.01 3.07
N GLU A 422 6.51 18.67 3.57
CA GLU A 422 6.31 18.00 4.86
C GLU A 422 6.94 16.62 4.90
N SER A 423 6.69 15.76 3.91
CA SER A 423 7.28 14.42 3.82
C SER A 423 8.81 14.46 3.77
N LEU A 424 9.40 15.38 3.01
CA LEU A 424 10.85 15.57 2.98
C LEU A 424 11.41 16.06 4.33
N LEU A 425 10.68 16.94 5.00
CA LEU A 425 11.04 17.41 6.33
C LEU A 425 10.98 16.24 7.32
N ILE A 426 9.90 15.46 7.34
CA ILE A 426 9.75 14.28 8.21
C ILE A 426 10.90 13.29 7.97
N ALA A 427 11.26 13.01 6.72
CA ALA A 427 12.39 12.15 6.40
C ALA A 427 13.71 12.68 6.96
N TYR A 428 13.98 13.98 6.77
CA TYR A 428 15.17 14.65 7.31
C TYR A 428 15.23 14.55 8.84
N LEU A 429 14.11 14.83 9.51
CA LEU A 429 13.98 14.79 10.97
C LEU A 429 14.18 13.36 11.51
N ALA A 430 13.48 12.38 10.92
CA ALA A 430 13.56 10.98 11.29
C ALA A 430 14.98 10.44 11.10
N GLY A 431 15.60 10.71 9.93
CA GLY A 431 16.98 10.36 9.64
C GLY A 431 17.98 10.94 10.64
N PHE A 432 17.79 12.20 11.03
CA PHE A 432 18.65 12.88 12.00
C PHE A 432 18.52 12.28 13.40
N LEU A 433 17.29 12.06 13.86
CA LEU A 433 17.05 11.49 15.19
C LEU A 433 17.57 10.06 15.27
N LEU A 434 17.35 9.25 14.23
CA LEU A 434 17.80 7.87 14.15
C LEU A 434 19.34 7.75 14.21
N THR A 435 20.04 8.58 13.44
CA THR A 435 21.51 8.66 13.48
C THR A 435 21.99 9.15 14.84
N MET A 436 21.36 10.17 15.42
CA MET A 436 21.78 10.73 16.70
C MET A 436 21.59 9.75 17.87
N VAL A 437 20.46 9.04 17.91
CA VAL A 437 20.18 7.98 18.89
C VAL A 437 21.22 6.87 18.78
N SER A 438 21.50 6.42 17.55
CA SER A 438 22.50 5.38 17.27
C SER A 438 23.89 5.79 17.76
N ILE A 439 24.33 6.99 17.39
CA ILE A 439 25.65 7.52 17.75
C ILE A 439 25.78 7.69 19.27
N TYR A 440 24.76 8.22 19.93
CA TYR A 440 24.78 8.41 21.37
C TYR A 440 24.91 7.07 22.12
N GLY A 441 24.17 6.04 21.68
CA GLY A 441 24.26 4.68 22.22
C GLY A 441 25.67 4.10 22.07
N VAL A 442 26.25 4.20 20.88
CA VAL A 442 27.60 3.70 20.57
C VAL A 442 28.67 4.45 21.35
N THR A 443 28.58 5.79 21.42
CA THR A 443 29.54 6.64 22.13
C THR A 443 29.58 6.32 23.63
N ARG A 444 28.42 6.06 24.23
CA ARG A 444 28.35 5.67 25.65
C ARG A 444 29.10 4.36 25.91
N ARG A 445 29.03 3.41 24.99
CA ARG A 445 29.77 2.13 25.07
C ARG A 445 31.27 2.36 24.93
N ILE A 446 31.71 3.11 23.91
CA ILE A 446 33.13 3.35 23.61
C ILE A 446 33.82 4.16 24.72
N SER A 447 33.18 5.22 25.21
CA SER A 447 33.79 6.14 26.20
C SER A 447 34.14 5.53 27.56
N ASN A 448 33.65 4.32 27.86
CA ASN A 448 33.90 3.61 29.11
C ASN A 448 35.17 2.74 29.13
N MET A 449 35.99 2.77 28.08
CA MET A 449 37.24 2.00 27.99
C MET A 449 38.29 2.37 29.07
N ASN A 450 39.12 1.38 29.44
CA ASN A 450 40.21 1.56 30.41
C ASN A 450 41.44 2.21 29.74
N ILE A 451 41.87 3.37 30.25
CA ILE A 451 42.98 4.17 29.70
C ILE A 451 44.27 3.35 29.58
N VAL A 452 44.64 2.60 30.62
CA VAL A 452 45.91 1.86 30.65
C VAL A 452 45.90 0.76 29.59
N ARG A 453 44.75 0.14 29.37
CA ARG A 453 44.58 -0.89 28.34
C ARG A 453 44.52 -0.30 26.94
N ALA A 454 43.90 0.87 26.79
CA ALA A 454 43.83 1.61 25.54
C ALA A 454 45.22 2.07 25.06
N ILE A 455 46.08 2.54 25.97
CA ILE A 455 47.47 2.92 25.64
C ILE A 455 48.31 1.68 25.32
N ARG A 456 48.11 0.57 26.06
CA ARG A 456 48.87 -0.67 25.88
C ARG A 456 48.32 -1.61 24.79
N ASN A 457 47.23 -1.23 24.11
CA ASN A 457 46.49 -2.07 23.14
C ASN A 457 46.24 -3.52 23.61
N ILE A 458 45.99 -3.72 24.91
CA ILE A 458 45.70 -5.05 25.48
C ILE A 458 44.19 -5.34 25.47
N PRO A 459 43.77 -6.60 25.21
CA PRO A 459 42.36 -6.98 25.19
C PRO A 459 41.62 -6.64 26.49
N GLU A 460 40.33 -6.33 26.39
CA GLU A 460 39.48 -6.16 27.58
C GLU A 460 39.26 -7.50 28.27
N PRO A 461 39.15 -7.52 29.62
CA PRO A 461 38.93 -8.78 30.33
C PRO A 461 37.51 -9.25 30.08
N LEU A 462 37.33 -10.56 29.86
CA LEU A 462 35.99 -11.14 29.73
C LEU A 462 35.17 -10.82 30.99
N ARG A 463 33.97 -10.25 30.83
CA ARG A 463 33.07 -9.95 31.96
C ARG A 463 32.79 -11.24 32.74
N SER A 464 32.85 -11.15 34.07
CA SER A 464 32.64 -12.32 34.93
C SER A 464 31.21 -12.85 34.82
N ARG A 465 31.03 -14.16 35.02
CA ARG A 465 29.72 -14.83 35.01
C ARG A 465 28.72 -14.27 36.04
N GLY A 466 29.22 -13.59 37.08
CA GLY A 466 28.41 -13.00 38.16
C GLY A 466 28.16 -11.50 38.04
N ASP A 467 28.32 -10.90 36.86
CA ASP A 467 28.12 -9.45 36.67
C ASP A 467 26.68 -9.03 36.97
N LYS A 468 26.47 -8.44 38.15
CA LYS A 468 25.16 -7.95 38.63
C LYS A 468 24.57 -6.89 37.69
N GLN A 469 25.37 -6.16 36.93
CA GLN A 469 24.87 -5.15 35.99
C GLN A 469 24.21 -5.81 34.77
N VAL A 470 24.85 -6.84 34.21
CA VAL A 470 24.30 -7.59 33.07
C VAL A 470 22.98 -8.27 33.45
N PHE A 471 22.94 -8.86 34.66
CA PHE A 471 21.70 -9.45 35.18
C PHE A 471 20.60 -8.39 35.36
N ARG A 472 20.92 -7.20 35.89
CA ARG A 472 19.94 -6.10 36.02
C ARG A 472 19.42 -5.63 34.66
N TYR A 473 20.29 -5.48 33.66
CA TYR A 473 19.87 -5.14 32.31
C TYR A 473 18.98 -6.22 31.70
N GLY A 474 19.32 -7.50 31.87
CA GLY A 474 18.46 -8.62 31.46
C GLY A 474 17.10 -8.59 32.14
N ALA A 475 17.06 -8.43 33.47
CA ALA A 475 15.80 -8.34 34.21
C ALA A 475 14.94 -7.13 33.75
N LEU A 476 15.55 -5.98 33.46
CA LEU A 476 14.85 -4.80 32.95
C LEU A 476 14.30 -5.02 31.53
N ILE A 477 15.08 -5.61 30.63
CA ILE A 477 14.60 -5.92 29.26
C ILE A 477 13.51 -7.00 29.31
N LEU A 478 13.62 -7.96 30.21
CA LEU A 478 12.60 -8.99 30.41
C LEU A 478 11.28 -8.37 30.90
N ALA A 479 11.35 -7.47 31.90
CA ALA A 479 10.18 -6.74 32.37
C ALA A 479 9.59 -5.82 31.29
N GLY A 480 10.44 -5.15 30.50
CA GLY A 480 10.02 -4.33 29.38
C GLY A 480 9.33 -5.13 28.26
N GLY A 481 9.89 -6.29 27.90
CA GLY A 481 9.28 -7.19 26.91
C GLY A 481 7.95 -7.76 27.41
N ALA A 482 7.85 -8.12 28.68
CA ALA A 482 6.59 -8.54 29.30
C ALA A 482 5.55 -7.39 29.31
N ALA A 483 5.96 -6.16 29.63
CA ALA A 483 5.07 -5.00 29.58
C ALA A 483 4.59 -4.71 28.15
N LEU A 484 5.48 -4.81 27.15
CA LEU A 484 5.12 -4.64 25.74
C LEU A 484 4.15 -5.74 25.27
N MET A 485 4.39 -6.99 25.69
CA MET A 485 3.50 -8.12 25.40
C MET A 485 2.10 -7.88 26.01
N LEU A 486 2.05 -7.48 27.29
CA LEU A 486 0.77 -7.18 27.96
C LEU A 486 0.05 -5.98 27.34
N ALA A 487 0.78 -4.95 26.91
CA ALA A 487 0.21 -3.82 26.19
C ALA A 487 -0.35 -4.24 24.82
N GLY A 488 0.36 -5.13 24.11
CA GLY A 488 -0.13 -5.73 22.86
C GLY A 488 -1.41 -6.53 23.05
N MET A 489 -1.46 -7.35 24.10
CA MET A 489 -2.67 -8.11 24.45
C MET A 489 -3.84 -7.19 24.79
N SER A 490 -3.58 -6.05 25.45
CA SER A 490 -4.64 -5.07 25.78
C SER A 490 -5.14 -4.28 24.57
N ALA A 491 -4.33 -4.18 23.51
CA ALA A 491 -4.66 -3.48 22.28
C ALA A 491 -5.05 -4.44 21.14
N GLU A 492 -5.21 -5.74 21.45
CA GLU A 492 -5.53 -6.81 20.48
C GLU A 492 -4.60 -6.82 19.26
N SER A 493 -3.36 -6.38 19.45
CA SER A 493 -2.39 -6.20 18.37
C SER A 493 -1.32 -7.29 18.42
N LEU A 494 -1.17 -8.02 17.31
CA LEU A 494 -0.20 -9.12 17.20
C LEU A 494 1.25 -8.63 17.31
N GLY A 495 1.57 -7.46 16.75
CA GLY A 495 2.94 -6.93 16.68
C GLY A 495 3.60 -6.68 18.03
N PRO A 496 3.02 -5.84 18.90
CA PRO A 496 3.54 -5.61 20.24
C PRO A 496 3.49 -6.89 21.11
N SER A 497 2.50 -7.76 20.90
CA SER A 497 2.37 -9.04 21.60
C SER A 497 3.53 -10.00 21.29
N LEU A 498 3.73 -10.34 20.02
CA LEU A 498 4.81 -11.23 19.56
C LEU A 498 6.19 -10.58 19.69
N GLY A 499 6.31 -9.28 19.41
CA GLY A 499 7.54 -8.53 19.61
C GLY A 499 7.94 -8.46 21.09
N GLY A 500 6.96 -8.24 21.97
CA GLY A 500 7.14 -8.31 23.42
C GLY A 500 7.60 -9.70 23.89
N LEU A 501 6.95 -10.77 23.42
CA LEU A 501 7.34 -12.13 23.71
C LEU A 501 8.76 -12.46 23.19
N SER A 502 9.10 -12.00 21.99
CA SER A 502 10.40 -12.20 21.36
C SER A 502 11.53 -11.47 22.10
N THR A 503 11.30 -10.23 22.53
CA THR A 503 12.25 -9.49 23.38
C THR A 503 12.39 -10.13 24.77
N MET A 504 11.30 -10.62 25.34
CA MET A 504 11.29 -11.32 26.63
C MET A 504 12.14 -12.60 26.57
N THR A 505 11.89 -13.46 25.58
CA THR A 505 12.61 -14.72 25.37
C THR A 505 14.09 -14.48 25.08
N MET A 506 14.42 -13.47 24.28
CA MET A 506 15.81 -13.11 24.00
C MET A 506 16.55 -12.62 25.27
N SER A 507 15.84 -11.90 26.15
CA SER A 507 16.39 -11.43 27.41
C SER A 507 16.76 -12.54 28.39
N LEU A 508 16.12 -13.72 28.28
CA LEU A 508 16.48 -14.90 29.09
C LEU A 508 17.96 -15.25 28.93
N GLY A 509 18.58 -14.97 27.78
CA GLY A 509 20.00 -15.19 27.56
C GLY A 509 20.89 -14.40 28.54
N LEU A 510 20.50 -13.16 28.87
CA LEU A 510 21.21 -12.31 29.84
C LEU A 510 21.00 -12.77 31.29
N VAL A 511 19.80 -13.26 31.61
CA VAL A 511 19.40 -13.70 32.95
C VAL A 511 19.99 -15.07 33.28
N LEU A 512 19.81 -16.05 32.38
CA LEU A 512 20.26 -17.44 32.54
C LEU A 512 21.77 -17.61 32.48
N ARG A 513 22.49 -16.65 31.88
CA ARG A 513 23.95 -16.64 31.80
C ARG A 513 24.63 -16.86 33.16
N ARG A 514 24.03 -16.32 34.22
CA ARG A 514 24.54 -16.45 35.60
C ARG A 514 24.52 -17.89 36.12
N PHE A 515 23.57 -18.69 35.65
CA PHE A 515 23.30 -20.04 36.17
C PHE A 515 23.82 -21.15 35.26
N ALA A 516 23.55 -21.07 33.95
CA ALA A 516 23.87 -22.13 32.98
C ALA A 516 25.13 -21.85 32.13
N GLY A 517 25.70 -20.65 32.25
CA GLY A 517 26.82 -20.20 31.43
C GLY A 517 26.39 -19.68 30.05
N ASP A 518 27.27 -18.90 29.42
CA ASP A 518 26.98 -18.11 28.22
C ASP A 518 26.43 -18.95 27.06
N ARG A 519 27.03 -20.10 26.76
CA ARG A 519 26.63 -20.92 25.61
C ARG A 519 25.20 -21.44 25.74
N ILE A 520 24.87 -22.09 26.86
CA ILE A 520 23.55 -22.71 27.05
C ILE A 520 22.48 -21.62 27.16
N ALA A 521 22.75 -20.55 27.92
CA ALA A 521 21.80 -19.45 28.10
C ALA A 521 21.38 -18.80 26.78
N TRP A 522 22.35 -18.44 25.92
CA TRP A 522 22.04 -17.81 24.63
C TRP A 522 21.48 -18.77 23.58
N THR A 523 21.77 -20.08 23.69
CA THR A 523 21.14 -21.09 22.83
C THR A 523 19.67 -21.25 23.17
N ILE A 524 19.33 -21.35 24.46
CA ILE A 524 17.93 -21.43 24.93
C ILE A 524 17.19 -20.16 24.52
N ALA A 525 17.78 -18.98 24.74
CA ALA A 525 17.16 -17.71 24.36
C ALA A 525 16.88 -17.63 22.86
N GLY A 526 17.87 -17.95 22.01
CA GLY A 526 17.69 -17.91 20.56
C GLY A 526 16.65 -18.91 20.06
N LEU A 527 16.65 -20.15 20.55
CA LEU A 527 15.63 -21.14 20.17
C LEU A 527 14.23 -20.76 20.67
N ALA A 528 14.12 -20.23 21.89
CA ALA A 528 12.85 -19.75 22.44
C ALA A 528 12.30 -18.54 21.68
N THR A 529 13.15 -17.65 21.18
CA THR A 529 12.74 -16.54 20.32
C THR A 529 12.37 -17.00 18.91
N LEU A 530 12.97 -18.07 18.39
CA LEU A 530 12.67 -18.59 17.05
C LEU A 530 11.33 -19.34 17.01
N LEU A 531 10.95 -20.00 18.10
CA LEU A 531 9.76 -20.86 18.17
C LEU A 531 8.44 -20.13 17.84
N PRO A 532 8.15 -18.91 18.34
CA PRO A 532 6.97 -18.13 17.96
C PRO A 532 6.85 -17.76 16.49
N TRP A 533 7.95 -17.79 15.74
CA TRP A 533 7.99 -17.38 14.32
C TRP A 533 8.04 -18.59 13.37
N MET A 534 7.95 -19.82 13.89
CA MET A 534 7.91 -21.01 13.04
C MET A 534 6.50 -21.23 12.49
N PRO A 535 6.38 -21.74 11.25
CA PRO A 535 5.09 -22.06 10.67
C PRO A 535 4.33 -23.08 11.53
N GLY A 536 3.02 -22.87 11.71
CA GLY A 536 2.13 -23.73 12.50
C GLY A 536 2.11 -23.46 14.00
N VAL A 537 2.72 -22.36 14.48
CA VAL A 537 2.70 -21.97 15.90
C VAL A 537 1.91 -20.68 16.09
N GLU A 538 0.66 -20.81 16.52
CA GLU A 538 -0.21 -19.67 16.87
C GLU A 538 -0.29 -19.51 18.38
N ILE A 539 0.29 -18.43 18.90
CA ILE A 539 0.31 -18.13 20.35
C ILE A 539 -0.82 -17.18 20.72
N PHE A 540 -1.18 -16.27 19.82
CA PHE A 540 -2.19 -15.25 20.03
C PHE A 540 -3.20 -15.29 18.87
N PRO A 541 -4.51 -15.19 19.14
CA PRO A 541 -5.57 -15.25 18.13
C PRO A 541 -5.83 -13.87 17.53
N TYR A 542 -4.76 -13.17 17.09
CA TYR A 542 -4.86 -11.84 16.51
C TYR A 542 -4.30 -11.86 15.09
N GLU A 543 -4.91 -11.10 14.19
CA GLU A 543 -4.39 -10.95 12.83
C GLU A 543 -3.17 -10.02 12.81
N GLY A 544 -2.25 -10.31 11.89
CA GLY A 544 -1.01 -9.59 11.73
C GLY A 544 -0.99 -8.77 10.45
N ASN A 545 -0.67 -7.48 10.58
CA ASN A 545 -0.39 -6.64 9.42
C ASN A 545 0.97 -6.96 8.80
N ILE A 546 1.25 -6.39 7.63
CA ILE A 546 2.49 -6.61 6.89
C ILE A 546 3.76 -6.21 7.67
N GLU A 547 3.65 -5.32 8.65
CA GLU A 547 4.73 -5.00 9.58
C GLU A 547 5.25 -6.20 10.39
N MET A 548 4.44 -7.26 10.56
CA MET A 548 4.88 -8.53 11.16
C MET A 548 6.07 -9.12 10.43
N PHE A 549 6.16 -8.87 9.13
CA PHE A 549 7.24 -9.35 8.31
C PHE A 549 8.60 -8.78 8.73
N VAL A 550 8.63 -7.49 9.08
CA VAL A 550 9.83 -6.83 9.60
C VAL A 550 10.22 -7.42 10.94
N LEU A 551 9.25 -7.55 11.86
CA LEU A 551 9.48 -8.14 13.18
C LEU A 551 9.99 -9.58 13.06
N ALA A 552 9.35 -10.39 12.22
CA ALA A 552 9.74 -11.76 11.94
C ALA A 552 11.19 -11.83 11.44
N GLY A 553 11.52 -11.07 10.38
CA GLY A 553 12.88 -11.05 9.82
C GLY A 553 13.92 -10.63 10.85
N VAL A 554 13.67 -9.57 11.61
CA VAL A 554 14.61 -9.08 12.65
C VAL A 554 14.80 -10.10 13.76
N PHE A 555 13.72 -10.67 14.31
CA PHE A 555 13.82 -11.62 15.41
C PHE A 555 14.38 -12.97 14.97
N MET A 556 13.96 -13.50 13.81
CA MET A 556 14.48 -14.76 13.27
C MET A 556 15.97 -14.66 12.96
N VAL A 557 16.41 -13.62 12.25
CA VAL A 557 17.83 -13.43 11.92
C VAL A 557 18.65 -13.23 13.20
N THR A 558 18.15 -12.42 14.15
CA THR A 558 18.82 -12.21 15.44
C THR A 558 18.94 -13.49 16.25
N ALA A 559 17.86 -14.27 16.33
CA ALA A 559 17.80 -15.54 17.06
C ALA A 559 18.77 -16.57 16.44
N LEU A 560 18.69 -16.77 15.13
CA LEU A 560 19.53 -17.73 14.41
C LEU A 560 21.02 -17.37 14.53
N LEU A 561 21.38 -16.10 14.33
CA LEU A 561 22.76 -15.64 14.50
C LEU A 561 23.26 -15.81 15.92
N THR A 562 22.40 -15.59 16.92
CA THR A 562 22.77 -15.79 18.31
C THR A 562 23.06 -17.27 18.60
N VAL A 563 22.21 -18.18 18.12
CA VAL A 563 22.46 -19.62 18.23
C VAL A 563 23.77 -20.01 17.55
N VAL A 564 24.00 -19.55 16.32
CA VAL A 564 25.22 -19.87 15.54
C VAL A 564 26.48 -19.31 16.21
N MET A 565 26.48 -18.05 16.63
CA MET A 565 27.66 -17.39 17.20
C MET A 565 28.08 -17.97 18.56
N PHE A 566 27.12 -18.37 19.39
CA PHE A 566 27.41 -19.02 20.68
C PHE A 566 27.71 -20.52 20.55
N ASN A 567 27.34 -21.17 19.44
CA ASN A 567 27.67 -22.57 19.11
C ASN A 567 28.73 -22.72 18.00
N SER A 568 29.50 -21.68 17.74
CA SER A 568 30.53 -21.67 16.69
C SER A 568 31.65 -22.69 16.89
N ASP A 569 32.15 -22.88 18.12
CA ASP A 569 33.23 -23.85 18.41
C ASP A 569 32.87 -25.29 18.00
N PRO A 570 31.70 -25.86 18.41
CA PRO A 570 31.29 -27.17 17.94
C PRO A 570 30.94 -27.20 16.45
N LEU A 571 30.41 -26.11 15.90
CA LEU A 571 30.06 -26.02 14.48
C LEU A 571 31.31 -26.08 13.58
N VAL A 572 32.37 -25.35 13.93
CA VAL A 572 33.70 -25.45 13.27
C VAL A 572 34.30 -26.85 13.47
N SER A 573 34.15 -27.45 14.66
CA SER A 573 34.61 -28.82 14.89
C SER A 573 33.83 -29.85 14.05
N ALA A 574 32.54 -29.64 13.81
CA ALA A 574 31.71 -30.51 12.99
C ALA A 574 32.11 -30.40 11.52
N ILE A 575 32.21 -29.17 10.99
CA ILE A 575 32.64 -28.91 9.60
C ILE A 575 34.02 -29.53 9.32
N THR A 576 34.98 -29.34 10.22
CA THR A 576 36.34 -29.90 10.04
C THR A 576 36.37 -31.43 10.09
N ARG A 577 35.45 -32.07 10.82
CA ARG A 577 35.28 -33.53 10.79
C ARG A 577 34.61 -33.99 9.49
N LEU A 578 33.56 -33.29 9.05
CA LEU A 578 32.77 -33.62 7.87
C LEU A 578 33.62 -33.54 6.59
N LEU A 579 34.40 -32.46 6.44
CA LEU A 579 35.24 -32.22 5.27
C LEU A 579 36.53 -33.06 5.22
N ARG A 580 36.76 -33.98 6.18
CA ARG A 580 37.96 -34.83 6.29
C ARG A 580 39.27 -34.07 6.01
N VAL A 581 39.35 -32.82 6.48
CA VAL A 581 40.40 -31.87 6.08
C VAL A 581 41.78 -32.39 6.52
N LYS A 582 42.71 -32.57 5.57
CA LYS A 582 44.12 -32.94 5.86
C LYS A 582 44.74 -31.95 6.87
N GLY A 583 45.61 -32.44 7.75
CA GLY A 583 46.04 -31.75 8.97
C GLY A 583 46.49 -30.29 8.81
N GLY A 584 47.17 -29.94 7.71
CA GLY A 584 47.61 -28.56 7.43
C GLY A 584 46.45 -27.58 7.24
N TYR A 585 45.45 -27.94 6.45
CA TYR A 585 44.28 -27.08 6.19
C TYR A 585 43.38 -26.93 7.43
N LYS A 586 43.34 -27.95 8.31
CA LYS A 586 42.60 -27.88 9.58
C LYS A 586 43.18 -26.81 10.50
N ALA A 587 44.51 -26.67 10.54
CA ALA A 587 45.17 -25.62 11.31
C ALA A 587 44.86 -24.23 10.73
N VAL A 588 44.86 -24.08 9.39
CA VAL A 588 44.51 -22.83 8.71
C VAL A 588 43.06 -22.43 8.99
N LEU A 589 42.10 -23.34 8.83
CA LEU A 589 40.68 -23.05 9.03
C LEU A 589 40.36 -22.69 10.50
N LYS A 590 41.00 -23.38 11.45
CA LYS A 590 40.87 -23.05 12.87
C LYS A 590 41.47 -21.67 13.18
N THR A 591 42.62 -21.35 12.60
CA THR A 591 43.27 -20.05 12.81
C THR A 591 42.47 -18.91 12.18
N ALA A 592 41.97 -19.10 10.95
CA ALA A 592 41.13 -18.13 10.24
C ALA A 592 39.82 -17.86 10.98
N SER A 593 39.16 -18.90 11.50
CA SER A 593 37.91 -18.75 12.27
C SER A 593 38.13 -18.18 13.68
N THR A 594 39.32 -18.34 14.27
CA THR A 594 39.59 -17.84 15.64
C THR A 594 39.44 -16.31 15.75
N TYR A 595 39.77 -15.55 14.70
CA TYR A 595 39.70 -14.09 14.76
C TYR A 595 38.25 -13.55 14.83
N PRO A 596 37.32 -13.92 13.91
CA PRO A 596 35.91 -13.57 14.04
C PRO A 596 35.26 -14.10 15.34
N LEU A 597 35.67 -15.28 15.81
CA LEU A 597 35.10 -15.91 17.00
C LEU A 597 35.56 -15.29 18.32
N ARG A 598 36.67 -14.57 18.33
CA ARG A 598 37.10 -13.76 19.50
C ARG A 598 36.29 -12.47 19.62
N SER A 599 35.86 -11.88 18.50
CA SER A 599 35.05 -10.66 18.46
C SER A 599 33.58 -10.94 18.17
N LYS A 600 32.96 -11.90 18.89
CA LYS A 600 31.61 -12.42 18.59
C LYS A 600 30.57 -11.32 18.32
N GLY A 601 30.55 -10.26 19.11
CA GLY A 601 29.58 -9.16 18.92
C GLY A 601 29.77 -8.38 17.62
N ARG A 602 31.01 -8.09 17.20
CA ARG A 602 31.29 -7.38 15.95
C ARG A 602 30.96 -8.23 14.74
N THR A 603 31.36 -9.50 14.79
CA THR A 603 31.07 -10.48 13.75
C THR A 603 29.56 -10.69 13.60
N ALA A 604 28.84 -10.81 14.72
CA ALA A 604 27.37 -10.94 14.72
C ALA A 604 26.68 -9.73 14.09
N MET A 605 27.11 -8.49 14.41
CA MET A 605 26.54 -7.28 13.80
C MET A 605 26.79 -7.23 12.29
N SER A 606 27.99 -7.62 11.83
CA SER A 606 28.29 -7.64 10.40
C SER A 606 27.47 -8.72 9.67
N MET A 607 27.38 -9.93 10.25
CA MET A 607 26.57 -11.01 9.69
C MET A 607 25.06 -10.70 9.76
N PHE A 608 24.62 -9.92 10.73
CA PHE A 608 23.23 -9.47 10.85
C PHE A 608 22.82 -8.57 9.68
N ILE A 609 23.67 -7.61 9.29
CA ILE A 609 23.42 -6.77 8.11
C ILE A 609 23.24 -7.65 6.86
N PHE A 610 24.20 -8.55 6.59
CA PHE A 610 24.11 -9.46 5.45
C PHE A 610 22.90 -10.40 5.54
N GLY A 611 22.62 -10.93 6.73
CA GLY A 611 21.48 -11.80 6.97
C GLY A 611 20.14 -11.10 6.71
N LEU A 612 20.03 -9.83 7.10
CA LEU A 612 18.85 -9.01 6.85
C LEU A 612 18.70 -8.72 5.36
N VAL A 613 19.79 -8.35 4.67
CA VAL A 613 19.76 -8.13 3.22
C VAL A 613 19.36 -9.41 2.46
N ILE A 614 19.95 -10.56 2.82
CA ILE A 614 19.59 -11.85 2.19
C ILE A 614 18.15 -12.20 2.48
N PHE A 615 17.67 -11.98 3.71
CA PHE A 615 16.27 -12.17 4.06
C PHE A 615 15.39 -11.31 3.16
N THR A 616 15.61 -10.00 3.09
CA THR A 616 14.85 -9.07 2.25
C THR A 616 14.86 -9.46 0.76
N ILE A 617 16.01 -9.86 0.21
CA ILE A 617 16.10 -10.29 -1.20
C ILE A 617 15.32 -11.58 -1.42
N THR A 618 15.49 -12.58 -0.55
CA THR A 618 14.79 -13.86 -0.64
C THR A 618 13.29 -13.66 -0.58
N THR A 619 12.84 -12.77 0.31
CA THR A 619 11.43 -12.47 0.48
C THR A 619 10.85 -11.72 -0.71
N LEU A 620 11.61 -10.78 -1.29
CA LEU A 620 11.22 -10.09 -2.52
C LEU A 620 11.11 -11.09 -3.69
N SER A 621 12.08 -11.99 -3.83
CA SER A 621 12.05 -13.06 -4.84
C SER A 621 10.88 -14.01 -4.64
N MET A 622 10.56 -14.37 -3.40
CA MET A 622 9.43 -15.24 -3.10
C MET A 622 8.10 -14.55 -3.43
N MET A 623 7.93 -13.28 -3.04
CA MET A 623 6.73 -12.51 -3.36
C MET A 623 6.56 -12.32 -4.87
N SER A 624 7.64 -11.95 -5.57
CA SER A 624 7.62 -11.84 -7.04
C SER A 624 7.33 -13.19 -7.70
N GLY A 625 7.89 -14.28 -7.20
CA GLY A 625 7.59 -15.64 -7.69
C GLY A 625 6.15 -16.07 -7.42
N MET A 626 5.59 -15.71 -6.27
CA MET A 626 4.19 -15.95 -5.93
C MET A 626 3.25 -15.17 -6.85
N LEU A 627 3.52 -13.89 -7.11
CA LEU A 627 2.74 -13.09 -8.06
C LEU A 627 2.89 -13.63 -9.49
N GLY A 628 4.11 -13.98 -9.89
CA GLY A 628 4.41 -14.53 -11.22
C GLY A 628 3.80 -15.90 -11.50
N ALA A 629 3.52 -16.70 -10.47
CA ALA A 629 2.76 -17.95 -10.60
C ALA A 629 1.26 -17.76 -10.34
N GLY A 630 0.91 -16.83 -9.45
CA GLY A 630 -0.46 -16.58 -9.01
C GLY A 630 -1.29 -15.84 -10.05
N ILE A 631 -0.75 -14.82 -10.71
CA ILE A 631 -1.48 -14.06 -11.74
C ILE A 631 -1.85 -14.97 -12.93
N PRO A 632 -0.92 -15.74 -13.54
CA PRO A 632 -1.30 -16.65 -14.61
C PRO A 632 -2.32 -17.71 -14.18
N LYS A 633 -2.16 -18.28 -12.97
CA LYS A 633 -3.12 -19.24 -12.42
C LYS A 633 -4.51 -18.61 -12.24
N MET A 634 -4.55 -17.38 -11.73
CA MET A 634 -5.79 -16.62 -11.60
C MET A 634 -6.40 -16.34 -12.97
N ILE A 635 -5.62 -15.92 -13.97
CA ILE A 635 -6.10 -15.73 -15.34
C ILE A 635 -6.66 -17.03 -15.93
N GLU A 636 -5.98 -18.16 -15.71
CA GLU A 636 -6.39 -19.49 -16.21
C GLU A 636 -7.69 -19.97 -15.54
N GLU A 637 -7.79 -19.93 -14.21
CA GLU A 637 -9.01 -20.23 -13.44
C GLU A 637 -10.13 -19.24 -13.78
N THR A 638 -9.72 -18.00 -14.03
CA THR A 638 -10.43 -16.82 -14.54
C THR A 638 -11.29 -17.04 -15.76
N SER A 639 -10.52 -17.34 -16.79
CA SER A 639 -10.95 -17.43 -18.16
C SER A 639 -11.49 -18.80 -18.50
N GLY A 640 -11.31 -19.80 -17.63
CA GLY A 640 -11.56 -21.18 -17.96
C GLY A 640 -10.66 -21.69 -19.08
N GLY A 641 -9.46 -21.12 -19.24
CA GLY A 641 -8.52 -21.46 -20.30
C GLY A 641 -8.75 -20.78 -21.66
N PHE A 642 -9.72 -19.86 -21.77
CA PHE A 642 -9.92 -19.06 -22.99
C PHE A 642 -9.01 -17.82 -23.01
N ASP A 643 -8.32 -17.56 -24.13
CA ASP A 643 -7.43 -16.39 -24.24
C ASP A 643 -8.19 -15.06 -24.34
N ILE A 644 -9.40 -15.07 -24.93
CA ILE A 644 -10.20 -13.88 -25.19
C ILE A 644 -11.65 -14.15 -24.77
N ILE A 645 -12.19 -13.24 -23.96
CA ILE A 645 -13.60 -13.20 -23.60
C ILE A 645 -14.19 -11.91 -24.17
N ALA A 646 -15.26 -12.04 -24.95
CA ALA A 646 -15.95 -10.92 -25.57
C ALA A 646 -17.44 -10.98 -25.25
N PHE A 647 -18.06 -9.79 -25.15
CA PHE A 647 -19.48 -9.65 -24.86
C PHE A 647 -20.15 -8.86 -25.99
N SER A 648 -21.36 -9.28 -26.35
CA SER A 648 -22.20 -8.58 -27.31
C SER A 648 -23.63 -8.53 -26.79
N TRP A 649 -24.25 -7.35 -26.90
CA TRP A 649 -25.66 -7.15 -26.63
C TRP A 649 -26.56 -7.61 -27.78
N ALA A 650 -25.98 -7.84 -28.96
CA ALA A 650 -26.65 -8.44 -30.11
C ALA A 650 -26.23 -9.91 -30.24
N PRO A 651 -27.14 -10.81 -30.69
CA PRO A 651 -26.73 -12.14 -31.08
C PRO A 651 -25.79 -12.04 -32.28
N VAL A 652 -24.55 -12.53 -32.11
CA VAL A 652 -23.50 -12.51 -33.14
C VAL A 652 -23.05 -13.94 -33.38
N ASP A 653 -22.93 -14.32 -34.66
CA ASP A 653 -22.25 -15.56 -35.05
C ASP A 653 -20.78 -15.24 -35.35
N MET A 654 -19.94 -15.44 -34.34
CA MET A 654 -18.54 -15.02 -34.36
C MET A 654 -17.74 -15.73 -35.45
N TRP A 655 -18.07 -16.99 -35.75
CA TRP A 655 -17.31 -17.75 -36.76
C TRP A 655 -17.54 -17.18 -38.17
N ASN A 656 -18.79 -16.77 -38.46
CA ASN A 656 -19.11 -16.14 -39.73
C ASN A 656 -18.50 -14.74 -39.86
N GLU A 657 -18.51 -13.94 -38.79
CA GLU A 657 -17.90 -12.59 -38.79
C GLU A 657 -16.37 -12.61 -38.91
N ILE A 658 -15.70 -13.55 -38.23
CA ILE A 658 -14.24 -13.71 -38.32
C ILE A 658 -13.84 -14.16 -39.74
N ASN A 659 -14.56 -15.11 -40.33
CA ASN A 659 -14.28 -15.55 -41.70
C ASN A 659 -14.59 -14.46 -42.75
N ALA A 660 -15.49 -13.54 -42.46
CA ALA A 660 -15.82 -12.42 -43.34
C ALA A 660 -14.81 -11.26 -43.26
N SER A 661 -14.11 -11.11 -42.12
CA SER A 661 -13.15 -10.04 -41.86
C SER A 661 -11.74 -10.37 -42.38
N ALA A 662 -11.61 -10.45 -43.70
CA ALA A 662 -10.35 -10.76 -44.36
C ALA A 662 -9.22 -9.77 -43.96
N GLY A 663 -8.21 -10.27 -43.26
CA GLY A 663 -6.97 -9.56 -42.94
C GLY A 663 -6.85 -8.98 -41.52
N PHE A 664 -7.89 -9.08 -40.68
CA PHE A 664 -7.83 -8.62 -39.28
C PHE A 664 -7.49 -9.74 -38.29
N VAL A 665 -8.00 -10.95 -38.53
CA VAL A 665 -7.73 -12.15 -37.72
C VAL A 665 -7.53 -13.32 -38.68
N ASP A 666 -6.49 -14.12 -38.48
CA ASP A 666 -6.31 -15.37 -39.22
C ASP A 666 -7.16 -16.47 -38.56
N PRO A 667 -8.20 -17.00 -39.21
CA PRO A 667 -9.03 -18.06 -38.63
C PRO A 667 -8.22 -19.33 -38.30
N ALA A 668 -7.04 -19.51 -38.90
CA ALA A 668 -6.14 -20.63 -38.59
C ALA A 668 -5.50 -20.53 -37.19
N ASP A 669 -5.45 -19.32 -36.60
CA ASP A 669 -4.90 -19.08 -35.27
C ASP A 669 -5.93 -19.29 -34.14
N ILE A 670 -7.20 -19.60 -34.47
CA ILE A 670 -8.28 -19.81 -33.50
C ILE A 670 -8.60 -21.30 -33.40
N GLU A 671 -8.43 -21.87 -32.20
CA GLU A 671 -8.71 -23.30 -31.96
C GLU A 671 -10.20 -23.60 -31.74
N ASP A 672 -10.89 -22.79 -30.93
CA ASP A 672 -12.32 -22.97 -30.64
C ASP A 672 -12.99 -21.62 -30.31
N ILE A 673 -14.32 -21.55 -30.50
CA ILE A 673 -15.15 -20.41 -30.09
C ILE A 673 -16.39 -20.96 -29.40
N VAL A 674 -16.50 -20.67 -28.10
CA VAL A 674 -17.69 -21.01 -27.31
C VAL A 674 -18.56 -19.77 -27.16
N GLN A 675 -19.75 -19.81 -27.74
CA GLN A 675 -20.74 -18.76 -27.58
C GLN A 675 -21.65 -19.07 -26.40
N LEU A 676 -21.71 -18.14 -25.46
CA LEU A 676 -22.56 -18.25 -24.27
C LEU A 676 -23.65 -17.19 -24.33
N THR A 677 -24.82 -17.54 -23.81
CA THR A 677 -25.90 -16.58 -23.60
C THR A 677 -25.86 -16.12 -22.16
N MET A 678 -25.82 -14.82 -21.94
CA MET A 678 -25.88 -14.23 -20.60
C MET A 678 -27.21 -13.51 -20.41
N GLY A 679 -27.78 -13.61 -19.22
CA GLY A 679 -28.93 -12.83 -18.78
C GLY A 679 -28.65 -12.17 -17.45
N GLY A 680 -29.38 -11.11 -17.11
CA GLY A 680 -29.30 -10.44 -15.81
C GLY A 680 -30.53 -10.68 -14.95
N PRO A 681 -30.75 -11.89 -14.40
CA PRO A 681 -31.84 -12.10 -13.48
C PRO A 681 -31.62 -11.39 -12.14
N THR A 682 -32.71 -10.98 -11.51
CA THR A 682 -32.71 -10.45 -10.14
C THR A 682 -32.93 -11.60 -9.16
N PHE A 683 -31.99 -11.79 -8.25
CA PHE A 683 -32.06 -12.75 -7.17
C PHE A 683 -32.64 -12.09 -5.93
N THR A 684 -33.56 -12.77 -5.24
CA THR A 684 -34.07 -12.31 -3.94
C THR A 684 -33.49 -13.19 -2.84
N VAL A 685 -32.66 -12.62 -1.97
CA VAL A 685 -32.17 -13.29 -0.77
C VAL A 685 -33.18 -13.09 0.34
N LEU A 686 -33.73 -14.18 0.86
CA LEU A 686 -34.67 -14.15 1.97
C LEU A 686 -33.92 -14.10 3.31
N PRO A 687 -34.46 -13.46 4.36
CA PRO A 687 -33.89 -13.46 5.72
C PRO A 687 -33.53 -14.85 6.28
N SER A 688 -34.23 -15.89 5.82
CA SER A 688 -33.94 -17.28 6.20
C SER A 688 -32.64 -17.85 5.63
N MET A 689 -32.07 -17.21 4.60
CA MET A 689 -30.87 -17.66 3.89
C MET A 689 -29.58 -17.00 4.41
N ALA A 690 -29.68 -15.89 5.13
CA ALA A 690 -28.53 -15.11 5.59
C ALA A 690 -28.70 -14.69 7.08
N PRO A 691 -27.87 -15.23 8.01
CA PRO A 691 -27.91 -14.83 9.41
C PRO A 691 -27.58 -13.34 9.57
N GLY A 692 -28.51 -12.54 10.10
CA GLY A 692 -28.33 -11.08 10.33
C GLY A 692 -29.09 -10.17 9.37
N MET A 693 -29.80 -10.73 8.38
CA MET A 693 -30.66 -9.99 7.46
C MET A 693 -32.10 -9.93 8.00
N GLU A 694 -32.69 -8.74 8.15
CA GLU A 694 -34.06 -8.57 8.66
C GLU A 694 -35.12 -8.47 7.55
N GLU A 695 -34.76 -7.95 6.37
CA GLU A 695 -35.66 -7.82 5.21
C GLU A 695 -35.09 -8.52 3.96
N PRO A 696 -35.95 -9.03 3.05
CA PRO A 696 -35.50 -9.59 1.79
C PRO A 696 -34.73 -8.56 0.96
N ARG A 697 -33.57 -8.95 0.42
CA ARG A 697 -32.75 -8.05 -0.41
C ARG A 697 -32.62 -8.60 -1.82
N GLN A 698 -32.87 -7.75 -2.81
CA GLN A 698 -32.77 -8.10 -4.22
C GLN A 698 -31.43 -7.65 -4.79
N PHE A 699 -30.82 -8.49 -5.61
CA PHE A 699 -29.56 -8.21 -6.29
C PHE A 699 -29.64 -8.67 -7.74
N GLY A 700 -29.21 -7.83 -8.67
CA GLY A 700 -28.94 -8.26 -10.05
C GLY A 700 -27.70 -9.14 -10.07
N TYR A 701 -27.76 -10.26 -10.78
CA TYR A 701 -26.59 -11.12 -10.97
C TYR A 701 -26.57 -11.65 -12.40
N ASN A 702 -25.39 -11.89 -12.95
CA ASN A 702 -25.25 -12.43 -14.30
C ASN A 702 -25.48 -13.94 -14.26
N ALA A 703 -26.48 -14.41 -14.99
CA ALA A 703 -26.71 -15.82 -15.26
C ALA A 703 -26.13 -16.19 -16.62
N ILE A 704 -25.22 -17.16 -16.64
CA ILE A 704 -24.59 -17.66 -17.86
C ILE A 704 -25.25 -18.99 -18.23
N GLY A 705 -25.79 -19.06 -19.44
CA GLY A 705 -26.29 -20.30 -20.01
C GLY A 705 -25.13 -21.25 -20.31
N VAL A 706 -25.11 -22.41 -19.67
CA VAL A 706 -24.07 -23.42 -19.83
C VAL A 706 -24.38 -24.28 -21.07
N THR A 707 -23.42 -24.35 -21.98
CA THR A 707 -23.44 -25.29 -23.12
C THR A 707 -22.42 -26.40 -22.90
N PRO A 708 -22.57 -27.59 -23.53
CA PRO A 708 -21.59 -28.67 -23.41
C PRO A 708 -20.16 -28.22 -23.74
N GLN A 709 -20.01 -27.36 -24.75
CA GLN A 709 -18.70 -26.85 -25.16
C GLN A 709 -18.01 -26.04 -24.06
N LEU A 710 -18.76 -25.39 -23.15
CA LEU A 710 -18.17 -24.61 -22.06
C LEU A 710 -17.31 -25.45 -21.12
N TYR A 711 -17.76 -26.65 -20.79
CA TYR A 711 -17.04 -27.57 -19.90
C TYR A 711 -16.13 -28.55 -20.67
N GLU A 712 -16.48 -28.91 -21.91
CA GLU A 712 -15.63 -29.80 -22.73
C GLU A 712 -14.37 -29.09 -23.24
N ARG A 713 -14.45 -27.78 -23.47
CA ARG A 713 -13.35 -26.95 -24.00
C ARG A 713 -12.76 -26.01 -22.96
N GLY A 714 -13.60 -25.48 -22.07
CA GLY A 714 -13.16 -24.64 -20.96
C GLY A 714 -12.90 -25.45 -19.70
N HIS A 715 -12.10 -24.91 -18.79
CA HIS A 715 -11.73 -25.52 -17.52
C HIS A 715 -12.17 -24.63 -16.35
N TYR A 716 -13.39 -24.87 -15.87
CA TYR A 716 -13.98 -24.13 -14.75
C TYR A 716 -14.13 -25.02 -13.52
N PRO A 717 -13.10 -25.09 -12.65
CA PRO A 717 -13.09 -26.03 -11.53
C PRO A 717 -14.12 -25.64 -10.46
N LEU A 718 -14.93 -26.60 -10.03
CA LEU A 718 -15.87 -26.42 -8.91
C LEU A 718 -15.13 -26.51 -7.56
N SER A 719 -15.30 -25.51 -6.70
CA SER A 719 -14.67 -25.51 -5.37
C SER A 719 -15.30 -26.53 -4.41
N GLU A 720 -16.63 -26.70 -4.48
CA GLU A 720 -17.46 -27.51 -3.59
C GLU A 720 -18.72 -27.94 -4.34
N TRP A 721 -19.26 -29.11 -4.04
CA TRP A 721 -20.56 -29.61 -4.53
C TRP A 721 -21.00 -30.83 -3.70
N ASP A 722 -22.26 -31.24 -3.82
CA ASP A 722 -22.76 -32.45 -3.17
C ASP A 722 -22.19 -33.71 -3.84
N ARG A 723 -21.08 -34.23 -3.29
CA ARG A 723 -20.40 -35.44 -3.77
C ARG A 723 -21.21 -36.72 -3.58
N THR A 724 -22.29 -36.69 -2.81
CA THR A 724 -23.17 -37.84 -2.62
C THR A 724 -24.20 -37.98 -3.74
N LEU A 725 -24.67 -36.84 -4.28
CA LEU A 725 -25.57 -36.78 -5.43
C LEU A 725 -24.80 -36.80 -6.76
N TYR A 726 -23.65 -36.11 -6.82
CA TYR A 726 -22.81 -35.99 -8.01
C TYR A 726 -21.37 -36.43 -7.69
N PRO A 727 -21.00 -37.70 -7.95
CA PRO A 727 -19.69 -38.23 -7.58
C PRO A 727 -18.51 -37.51 -8.24
N THR A 728 -18.71 -37.02 -9.47
CA THR A 728 -17.70 -36.27 -10.23
C THR A 728 -18.18 -34.87 -10.55
N GLU A 729 -17.24 -33.98 -10.86
CA GLU A 729 -17.53 -32.62 -11.31
C GLU A 729 -18.26 -32.61 -12.67
N GLU A 730 -17.89 -33.52 -13.57
CA GLU A 730 -18.56 -33.74 -14.86
C GLU A 730 -20.06 -34.06 -14.67
N ASP A 731 -20.39 -34.85 -13.64
CA ASP A 731 -21.80 -35.16 -13.33
C ASP A 731 -22.59 -33.90 -12.94
N VAL A 732 -21.96 -32.91 -12.30
CA VAL A 732 -22.61 -31.64 -11.93
C VAL A 732 -22.89 -30.81 -13.18
N TRP A 733 -21.89 -30.65 -14.06
CA TRP A 733 -22.03 -29.89 -15.30
C TRP A 733 -23.06 -30.52 -16.25
N LEU A 734 -23.13 -31.85 -16.30
CA LEU A 734 -24.16 -32.58 -17.05
C LEU A 734 -25.55 -32.45 -16.40
N ALA A 735 -25.63 -32.42 -15.06
CA ALA A 735 -26.90 -32.30 -14.36
C ALA A 735 -27.58 -30.95 -14.63
N ILE A 736 -26.83 -29.85 -14.61
CA ILE A 736 -27.36 -28.49 -14.87
C ILE A 736 -27.89 -28.34 -16.29
N GLN A 737 -27.31 -29.04 -17.25
CA GLN A 737 -27.80 -29.04 -18.62
C GLN A 737 -29.14 -29.78 -18.78
N ASN A 738 -29.35 -30.83 -17.98
CA ASN A 738 -30.52 -31.69 -18.08
C ASN A 738 -31.65 -31.28 -17.14
N ASP A 739 -31.33 -30.57 -16.06
CA ASP A 739 -32.26 -30.11 -15.06
C ASP A 739 -32.23 -28.59 -14.93
N PRO A 740 -33.23 -27.88 -15.48
CA PRO A 740 -33.30 -26.42 -15.42
C PRO A 740 -33.55 -25.87 -14.01
N SER A 741 -33.78 -26.73 -13.01
CA SER A 741 -33.90 -26.33 -11.59
C SER A 741 -32.56 -26.21 -10.87
N LEU A 742 -31.47 -26.69 -11.48
CA LEU A 742 -30.13 -26.67 -10.89
C LEU A 742 -29.33 -25.46 -11.39
N VAL A 743 -28.58 -24.85 -10.47
CA VAL A 743 -27.70 -23.71 -10.74
C VAL A 743 -26.36 -23.94 -10.05
N VAL A 744 -25.27 -23.51 -10.69
CA VAL A 744 -23.96 -23.35 -10.05
C VAL A 744 -23.76 -21.89 -9.74
N LEU A 745 -23.47 -21.60 -8.48
CA LEU A 745 -23.22 -20.26 -8.00
C LEU A 745 -21.72 -19.98 -8.08
N ASP A 746 -21.32 -18.74 -8.32
CA ASP A 746 -19.92 -18.34 -8.13
C ASP A 746 -19.62 -18.20 -6.61
N GLY A 747 -18.36 -18.36 -6.21
CA GLY A 747 -17.89 -18.15 -4.85
C GLY A 747 -18.24 -16.78 -4.27
N SER A 748 -18.41 -15.76 -5.11
CA SER A 748 -18.83 -14.41 -4.71
C SER A 748 -20.30 -14.31 -4.28
N ALA A 749 -21.14 -15.29 -4.61
CA ALA A 749 -22.57 -15.31 -4.26
C ALA A 749 -22.87 -15.93 -2.88
N ARG A 750 -21.84 -16.13 -2.03
CA ARG A 750 -22.01 -16.74 -0.70
C ARG A 750 -22.63 -15.75 0.30
N PRO A 751 -23.72 -16.09 1.01
CA PRO A 751 -24.44 -15.17 1.92
C PRO A 751 -23.60 -14.50 3.02
N ALA A 752 -22.47 -15.09 3.43
CA ALA A 752 -21.56 -14.51 4.42
C ALA A 752 -20.71 -13.35 3.85
N ASP A 753 -20.46 -13.35 2.54
CA ASP A 753 -19.59 -12.40 1.84
C ASP A 753 -20.39 -11.29 1.13
N MET A 754 -21.73 -11.38 1.11
CA MET A 754 -22.65 -10.37 0.54
C MET A 754 -22.76 -9.07 1.37
N SER A 755 -21.87 -8.85 2.34
CA SER A 755 -21.88 -7.69 3.25
C SER A 755 -20.96 -6.54 2.81
N GLY A 756 -20.12 -6.73 1.79
CA GLY A 756 -19.22 -5.71 1.27
C GLY A 756 -19.61 -5.24 -0.13
N ALA A 757 -19.44 -3.95 -0.40
CA ALA A 757 -19.39 -3.39 -1.75
C ALA A 757 -18.13 -3.94 -2.46
N GLY A 758 -18.19 -5.21 -2.86
CA GLY A 758 -17.15 -5.86 -3.62
C GLY A 758 -17.35 -5.56 -5.10
N ILE A 759 -16.35 -4.97 -5.72
CA ILE A 759 -16.23 -4.89 -7.17
C ILE A 759 -16.41 -6.30 -7.73
N SER A 760 -17.56 -6.56 -8.37
CA SER A 760 -17.76 -7.72 -9.23
C SER A 760 -16.89 -7.55 -10.46
N ILE A 761 -15.61 -7.91 -10.34
CA ILE A 761 -14.93 -8.44 -11.51
C ILE A 761 -15.38 -9.89 -11.56
N ASN A 762 -16.08 -10.20 -12.64
CA ASN A 762 -16.71 -11.46 -13.04
C ASN A 762 -15.66 -12.62 -13.14
N VAL A 763 -14.97 -12.92 -12.04
CA VAL A 763 -13.63 -13.52 -11.99
C VAL A 763 -13.46 -14.28 -10.65
N GLY A 764 -14.37 -15.19 -10.33
CA GLY A 764 -14.26 -16.14 -9.21
C GLY A 764 -14.40 -17.60 -9.67
N PRO A 765 -13.76 -18.58 -9.01
CA PRO A 765 -14.03 -19.99 -9.26
C PRO A 765 -15.47 -20.33 -8.86
N PHE A 766 -16.19 -20.99 -9.76
CA PHE A 766 -17.56 -21.45 -9.52
C PHE A 766 -17.64 -22.29 -8.24
N SER A 767 -18.47 -21.88 -7.28
CA SER A 767 -18.76 -22.61 -6.05
C SER A 767 -20.11 -23.32 -6.17
N GLY A 768 -20.07 -24.60 -6.51
CA GLY A 768 -21.28 -25.41 -6.68
C GLY A 768 -22.06 -25.57 -5.37
N ILE A 769 -23.24 -24.97 -5.27
CA ILE A 769 -24.28 -25.43 -4.36
C ILE A 769 -25.52 -25.68 -5.19
N ALA A 770 -25.79 -26.95 -5.48
CA ALA A 770 -27.05 -27.39 -6.05
C ALA A 770 -28.15 -27.21 -4.99
N TRP A 771 -29.00 -26.19 -5.14
CA TRP A 771 -30.28 -26.11 -4.43
C TRP A 771 -31.40 -26.58 -5.34
N GLU A 772 -32.34 -27.37 -4.80
CA GLU A 772 -33.67 -27.50 -5.40
C GLU A 772 -34.37 -26.14 -5.31
N THR A 773 -34.72 -25.53 -6.45
CA THR A 773 -35.75 -24.49 -6.45
C THR A 773 -37.08 -25.12 -6.02
N ARG A 774 -37.65 -24.66 -4.91
CA ARG A 774 -39.06 -24.90 -4.56
C ARG A 774 -39.88 -23.63 -4.66
#